data_AF-A0A7Y2EVS2-F1
#
_entry.id   AF-A0A7Y2EVS2-F1
#
_cell.length_a   1.000
_cell.length_b   1.000
_cell.length_c   1.000
_cell.angle_alpha   90.00
_cell.angle_beta   90.00
_cell.angle_gamma   90.00
#
_symmetry.space_group_name_H-M   'P 1'
#
loop_
_entity.id
_entity.type
_entity.pdbx_description
1 polymer ?
#
loop_
_entity_poly.entity_id
_entity_poly.type
_entity_poly.pdbx_seq_one_letter_code
_entity_poly.pdbx_strand_id
1 'polypeptide(L)'
;MGMPAWWDERRYGLFLHASLASVPAWAPIGQDASWYRCHLGDDVPAGHLQPMVEVVAHHRDRWGHIEHFDDFLELLSFDHFDADDWARLAVDAGAGYGVIVAKHRDGLCWWDAPDARRSVVDGGPRRNVVAEFAAACERHGVVFGAHYSPTEWGDAAAAARAQRQVADLIGRYGPHLLRTDRDRDDTPRDHTPGDAPGDGAHADESGDRGVGADQLARLHALEPDLVVNDRWWRPGDAGAGPAVVRTLDDMPDDIDTEPWELCRSVARGFGHNRNDRHEHHLSGYDVVTLLTEVVAKGGHLLLGVGPQMDGSIASMQADPIRDAGTWVRAHRELIDRSRPWTTWGDDDVRYVTVDGVLHAIDVTGFGRFAALDPATHRVMSVERLGSAETTSMHFVHGADGLALDLPRSTPWRRSALPLNGAVAVDVAVYRIEVEDVDQPGELFAPVDRPAVELAPLVGDVAAGDIVQLGDGDYCGPATVPPGVILRGLGPGRTRIDGQGGREVRLGRNSRIEHLTITGAARGTTNGNGPAIVIDGQFATLLGCDVAGQVVVRADDALIRASTLTGVRAEHVDRLTLSRCQLRGNRWDVGVHLDGGTDHEVDSCELRNHLCAIRATATTGTVVRGTNIEARWWGVHLERTERAHVHGNRVEATMRAVDVDGGTSALIDGNAVTDGDSGCIVERGASGCRVAGNHWERCRIGLLAWDTTGLEAQDNHVLSLHEPDQELVIGP
;
A
#
# COMPACT_ATOMS: atom_id res chain seq x y z
N MET A 1 22.53 13.57 -17.16
CA MET A 1 21.76 14.82 -17.37
C MET A 1 20.96 15.08 -16.11
N GLY A 2 20.71 16.34 -15.72
CA GLY A 2 19.77 16.64 -14.63
C GLY A 2 18.32 16.38 -15.07
N MET A 3 17.37 16.41 -14.11
CA MET A 3 15.94 16.38 -14.42
C MET A 3 15.54 17.57 -15.29
N PRO A 4 14.56 17.41 -16.21
CA PRO A 4 14.07 18.52 -17.01
C PRO A 4 13.35 19.55 -16.12
N ALA A 5 13.40 20.83 -16.49
CA ALA A 5 12.87 21.92 -15.65
C ALA A 5 11.39 21.72 -15.26
N TRP A 6 10.57 21.18 -16.17
CA TRP A 6 9.17 20.93 -15.89
C TRP A 6 8.95 19.95 -14.72
N TRP A 7 9.87 19.00 -14.51
CA TRP A 7 9.80 18.05 -13.40
C TRP A 7 9.91 18.80 -12.08
N ASP A 8 10.94 19.64 -11.91
CA ASP A 8 11.13 20.35 -10.66
C ASP A 8 10.00 21.34 -10.32
N GLU A 9 9.27 21.82 -11.34
CA GLU A 9 8.19 22.80 -11.23
C GLU A 9 6.78 22.19 -11.13
N ARG A 10 6.61 20.88 -11.34
CA ARG A 10 5.27 20.25 -11.43
C ARG A 10 5.21 18.97 -10.58
N ARG A 11 4.93 19.12 -9.28
CA ARG A 11 4.93 18.03 -8.29
C ARG A 11 3.68 17.15 -8.27
N TYR A 12 2.64 17.51 -9.02
CA TYR A 12 1.36 16.79 -9.04
C TYR A 12 0.93 16.43 -10.46
N GLY A 13 0.58 15.16 -10.69
CA GLY A 13 0.11 14.63 -11.96
C GLY A 13 -1.20 13.85 -11.85
N LEU A 14 -1.94 13.80 -12.96
CA LEU A 14 -3.15 12.98 -13.11
C LEU A 14 -2.86 11.76 -13.99
N PHE A 15 -3.29 10.57 -13.56
CA PHE A 15 -3.14 9.33 -14.32
C PHE A 15 -4.49 8.78 -14.78
N LEU A 16 -4.62 8.51 -16.08
CA LEU A 16 -5.85 8.06 -16.72
C LEU A 16 -5.69 6.59 -17.10
N HIS A 17 -6.25 5.71 -16.28
CA HIS A 17 -6.11 4.25 -16.42
C HIS A 17 -7.21 3.65 -17.28
N ALA A 18 -7.15 3.92 -18.58
CA ALA A 18 -8.07 3.37 -19.55
C ALA A 18 -7.77 1.87 -19.83
N SER A 19 -8.78 1.01 -19.76
CA SER A 19 -8.67 -0.43 -20.02
C SER A 19 -9.97 -0.97 -20.62
N LEU A 20 -9.89 -2.09 -21.36
CA LEU A 20 -11.09 -2.79 -21.82
C LEU A 20 -11.98 -3.26 -20.66
N ALA A 21 -11.36 -3.51 -19.50
CA ALA A 21 -12.07 -3.88 -18.28
C ALA A 21 -13.00 -2.78 -17.75
N SER A 22 -12.98 -1.56 -18.30
CA SER A 22 -14.00 -0.54 -18.02
C SER A 22 -15.42 -0.95 -18.47
N VAL A 23 -15.57 -1.97 -19.34
CA VAL A 23 -16.88 -2.52 -19.72
C VAL A 23 -17.47 -3.38 -18.59
N PRO A 24 -16.82 -4.46 -18.12
CA PRO A 24 -17.28 -5.17 -16.94
C PRO A 24 -17.19 -4.31 -15.68
N ALA A 25 -16.23 -3.37 -15.60
CA ALA A 25 -15.99 -2.40 -14.53
C ALA A 25 -16.21 -2.98 -13.14
N TRP A 26 -15.58 -4.11 -12.83
CA TRP A 26 -15.89 -4.85 -11.63
C TRP A 26 -14.66 -5.54 -11.05
N ALA A 27 -14.46 -5.37 -9.76
CA ALA A 27 -13.60 -6.20 -8.93
C ALA A 27 -14.14 -6.23 -7.50
N PRO A 28 -13.78 -7.25 -6.69
CA PRO A 28 -14.02 -7.22 -5.26
C PRO A 28 -13.36 -5.97 -4.63
N ILE A 29 -13.97 -5.40 -3.58
CA ILE A 29 -13.44 -4.21 -2.91
C ILE A 29 -11.98 -4.46 -2.47
N GLY A 30 -11.04 -3.61 -2.88
CA GLY A 30 -9.61 -3.77 -2.56
C GLY A 30 -8.76 -4.42 -3.66
N GLN A 31 -9.40 -4.88 -4.74
CA GLN A 31 -8.76 -5.30 -6.00
C GLN A 31 -8.92 -4.24 -7.08
N ASP A 32 -8.19 -4.42 -8.19
CA ASP A 32 -8.22 -3.51 -9.33
C ASP A 32 -9.09 -4.08 -10.46
N ALA A 33 -10.13 -3.33 -10.87
CA ALA A 33 -10.99 -3.73 -11.97
C ALA A 33 -10.24 -3.86 -13.31
N SER A 34 -9.13 -3.16 -13.52
CA SER A 34 -8.30 -3.32 -14.73
C SER A 34 -7.65 -4.71 -14.85
N TRP A 35 -7.70 -5.52 -13.79
CA TRP A 35 -7.21 -6.91 -13.76
C TRP A 35 -8.29 -7.94 -14.06
N TYR A 36 -9.49 -7.52 -14.48
CA TYR A 36 -10.63 -8.42 -14.72
C TYR A 36 -10.29 -9.66 -15.58
N ARG A 37 -9.59 -9.48 -16.71
CA ARG A 37 -9.13 -10.60 -17.56
C ARG A 37 -8.29 -11.62 -16.78
N CYS A 38 -7.32 -11.14 -16.01
CA CYS A 38 -6.49 -11.98 -15.19
C CYS A 38 -7.32 -12.71 -14.13
N HIS A 39 -8.29 -12.02 -13.52
CA HIS A 39 -9.17 -12.59 -12.51
C HIS A 39 -10.16 -13.65 -13.03
N LEU A 40 -10.46 -13.66 -14.34
CA LEU A 40 -11.22 -14.74 -14.98
C LEU A 40 -10.41 -16.04 -15.11
N GLY A 41 -9.07 -15.95 -15.07
CA GLY A 41 -8.17 -17.08 -15.33
C GLY A 41 -7.86 -17.30 -16.81
N ASP A 42 -8.21 -16.36 -17.69
CA ASP A 42 -7.96 -16.44 -19.13
C ASP A 42 -6.46 -16.22 -19.44
N ASP A 43 -5.79 -17.28 -19.91
CA ASP A 43 -4.45 -17.25 -20.53
C ASP A 43 -3.33 -16.55 -19.74
N VAL A 44 -3.38 -16.60 -18.40
CA VAL A 44 -2.27 -16.14 -17.54
C VAL A 44 -1.41 -17.34 -17.13
N PRO A 45 -0.08 -17.32 -17.36
CA PRO A 45 0.81 -18.41 -16.94
C PRO A 45 0.67 -18.72 -15.45
N ALA A 46 0.79 -20.01 -15.11
CA ALA A 46 0.79 -20.51 -13.74
C ALA A 46 1.81 -19.74 -12.89
N GLY A 47 1.30 -18.94 -11.94
CA GLY A 47 2.11 -18.07 -11.09
C GLY A 47 1.32 -16.95 -10.41
N HIS A 48 0.22 -16.49 -11.01
CA HIS A 48 -0.77 -15.65 -10.34
C HIS A 48 -1.92 -16.51 -9.79
N LEU A 49 -2.24 -16.39 -8.49
CA LEU A 49 -3.35 -17.04 -7.79
C LEU A 49 -4.71 -16.54 -8.31
N GLN A 50 -5.00 -16.78 -9.57
CA GLN A 50 -6.19 -16.36 -10.30
C GLN A 50 -6.63 -17.55 -11.16
N PRO A 51 -7.91 -17.92 -11.18
CA PRO A 51 -9.06 -17.03 -11.07
C PRO A 51 -9.51 -16.68 -9.64
N MET A 52 -10.23 -15.57 -9.51
CA MET A 52 -10.97 -15.19 -8.30
C MET A 52 -12.44 -15.57 -8.43
N VAL A 53 -12.91 -16.37 -7.48
CA VAL A 53 -14.26 -16.94 -7.48
C VAL A 53 -15.37 -15.88 -7.58
N GLU A 54 -15.19 -14.72 -6.95
CA GLU A 54 -16.15 -13.63 -7.00
C GLU A 54 -16.24 -13.04 -8.41
N VAL A 55 -15.10 -12.88 -9.10
CA VAL A 55 -15.03 -12.38 -10.48
C VAL A 55 -15.67 -13.38 -11.44
N VAL A 56 -15.37 -14.68 -11.28
CA VAL A 56 -15.98 -15.74 -12.09
C VAL A 56 -17.49 -15.80 -11.87
N ALA A 57 -17.95 -15.71 -10.62
CA ALA A 57 -19.38 -15.67 -10.29
C ALA A 57 -20.07 -14.45 -10.92
N HIS A 58 -19.46 -13.27 -10.81
CA HIS A 58 -19.98 -12.05 -11.45
C HIS A 58 -20.03 -12.17 -12.98
N HIS A 59 -18.98 -12.73 -13.58
CA HIS A 59 -18.93 -12.92 -15.03
C HIS A 59 -20.02 -13.88 -15.50
N ARG A 60 -20.18 -15.02 -14.83
CA ARG A 60 -21.20 -16.01 -15.17
C ARG A 60 -22.61 -15.42 -15.10
N ASP A 61 -22.90 -14.64 -14.06
CA ASP A 61 -24.22 -14.04 -13.84
C ASP A 61 -24.53 -12.91 -14.83
N ARG A 62 -23.60 -11.96 -15.02
CA ARG A 62 -23.85 -10.73 -15.77
C ARG A 62 -23.44 -10.81 -17.25
N TRP A 63 -22.44 -11.63 -17.54
CA TRP A 63 -21.69 -11.66 -18.79
C TRP A 63 -21.55 -13.08 -19.36
N GLY A 64 -22.31 -14.08 -18.89
CA GLY A 64 -22.16 -15.47 -19.37
C GLY A 64 -22.45 -15.71 -20.86
N HIS A 65 -22.81 -14.66 -21.62
CA HIS A 65 -22.93 -14.64 -23.07
C HIS A 65 -21.68 -14.11 -23.79
N ILE A 66 -20.71 -13.58 -23.04
CA ILE A 66 -19.38 -13.18 -23.48
C ILE A 66 -18.48 -14.39 -23.24
N GLU A 67 -17.97 -15.01 -24.32
CA GLU A 67 -17.17 -16.23 -24.21
C GLU A 67 -15.68 -15.92 -24.03
N HIS A 68 -15.22 -14.81 -24.61
CA HIS A 68 -13.85 -14.34 -24.50
C HIS A 68 -13.80 -12.90 -24.00
N PHE A 69 -12.82 -12.59 -23.14
CA PHE A 69 -12.62 -11.22 -22.64
C PHE A 69 -12.54 -10.18 -23.78
N ASP A 70 -11.97 -10.55 -24.93
CA ASP A 70 -11.81 -9.64 -26.05
C ASP A 70 -13.13 -9.27 -26.74
N ASP A 71 -14.21 -10.04 -26.54
CA ASP A 71 -15.54 -9.72 -27.07
C ASP A 71 -16.15 -8.48 -26.39
N PHE A 72 -15.61 -8.04 -25.24
CA PHE A 72 -15.97 -6.77 -24.63
C PHE A 72 -15.62 -5.57 -25.51
N LEU A 73 -14.71 -5.71 -26.49
CA LEU A 73 -14.25 -4.58 -27.31
C LEU A 73 -15.40 -3.91 -28.07
N GLU A 74 -16.36 -4.69 -28.57
CA GLU A 74 -17.53 -4.16 -29.28
C GLU A 74 -18.54 -3.45 -28.34
N LEU A 75 -18.40 -3.62 -27.02
CA LEU A 75 -19.22 -2.96 -26.01
C LEU A 75 -18.57 -1.69 -25.45
N LEU A 76 -17.30 -1.43 -25.77
CA LEU A 76 -16.57 -0.23 -25.36
C LEU A 76 -16.94 0.95 -26.27
N SER A 77 -17.91 1.78 -25.85
CA SER A 77 -18.49 2.79 -26.76
C SER A 77 -17.73 4.11 -26.80
N PHE A 78 -17.32 4.65 -25.64
CA PHE A 78 -16.66 5.97 -25.54
C PHE A 78 -17.47 7.15 -26.10
N ASP A 79 -18.80 7.06 -26.10
CA ASP A 79 -19.68 8.10 -26.67
C ASP A 79 -19.66 9.44 -25.89
N HIS A 80 -19.27 9.42 -24.62
CA HIS A 80 -19.10 10.60 -23.76
C HIS A 80 -17.62 10.97 -23.55
N PHE A 81 -16.70 10.39 -24.33
CA PHE A 81 -15.30 10.75 -24.27
C PHE A 81 -15.04 12.12 -24.90
N ASP A 82 -14.45 13.01 -24.10
CA ASP A 82 -13.87 14.28 -24.52
C ASP A 82 -12.46 14.44 -23.91
N ALA A 83 -11.44 14.53 -24.77
CA ALA A 83 -10.06 14.72 -24.37
C ALA A 83 -9.82 16.06 -23.65
N ASP A 84 -10.55 17.12 -24.03
CA ASP A 84 -10.47 18.42 -23.36
C ASP A 84 -11.05 18.35 -21.95
N ASP A 85 -12.04 17.51 -21.69
CA ASP A 85 -12.59 17.33 -20.33
C ASP A 85 -11.60 16.59 -19.43
N TRP A 86 -10.87 15.60 -19.96
CA TRP A 86 -9.81 14.91 -19.23
C TRP A 86 -8.63 15.83 -18.91
N ALA A 87 -8.18 16.64 -19.89
CA ALA A 87 -7.12 17.63 -19.66
C ALA A 87 -7.57 18.73 -18.68
N ARG A 88 -8.84 19.17 -18.77
CA ARG A 88 -9.41 20.14 -17.83
C ARG A 88 -9.51 19.58 -16.42
N LEU A 89 -9.78 18.30 -16.22
CA LEU A 89 -9.73 17.69 -14.89
C LEU A 89 -8.33 17.80 -14.27
N ALA A 90 -7.25 17.65 -15.05
CA ALA A 90 -5.90 17.86 -14.54
C ALA A 90 -5.66 19.32 -14.11
N VAL A 91 -6.12 20.28 -14.92
CA VAL A 91 -6.07 21.72 -14.57
C VAL A 91 -6.91 22.02 -13.31
N ASP A 92 -8.11 21.45 -13.22
CA ASP A 92 -9.02 21.56 -12.08
C ASP A 92 -8.47 20.85 -10.82
N ALA A 93 -7.51 19.94 -10.97
CA ALA A 93 -6.77 19.35 -9.86
C ALA A 93 -5.61 20.24 -9.39
N GLY A 94 -5.16 21.17 -10.24
CA GLY A 94 -3.86 21.84 -10.08
C GLY A 94 -2.67 20.94 -10.47
N ALA A 95 -2.91 19.86 -11.22
CA ALA A 95 -1.87 18.98 -11.73
C ALA A 95 -1.14 19.62 -12.91
N GLY A 96 0.18 19.46 -12.96
CA GLY A 96 1.03 19.97 -14.03
C GLY A 96 1.23 18.99 -15.18
N TYR A 97 0.98 17.71 -15.00
CA TYR A 97 1.16 16.70 -16.04
C TYR A 97 0.04 15.65 -16.03
N GLY A 98 -0.18 15.03 -17.17
CA GLY A 98 -1.23 14.05 -17.40
C GLY A 98 -0.65 12.82 -18.08
N VAL A 99 -0.86 11.64 -17.50
CA VAL A 99 -0.42 10.36 -18.06
C VAL A 99 -1.63 9.56 -18.50
N ILE A 100 -1.62 9.02 -19.71
CA ILE A 100 -2.66 8.08 -20.18
C ILE A 100 -2.09 6.68 -20.35
N VAL A 101 -2.85 5.65 -19.96
CA VAL A 101 -2.55 4.27 -20.34
C VAL A 101 -2.72 4.12 -21.85
N ALA A 102 -1.59 4.10 -22.56
CA ALA A 102 -1.56 3.83 -23.99
C ALA A 102 -1.77 2.33 -24.25
N LYS A 103 -1.22 1.46 -23.41
CA LYS A 103 -1.46 0.00 -23.43
C LYS A 103 -1.32 -0.60 -22.03
N HIS A 104 -2.34 -1.32 -21.56
CA HIS A 104 -2.29 -2.10 -20.31
C HIS A 104 -1.87 -3.56 -20.57
N ARG A 105 -1.77 -4.38 -19.51
CA ARG A 105 -1.52 -5.84 -19.61
C ARG A 105 -2.64 -6.60 -20.30
N ASP A 106 -3.83 -6.00 -20.44
CA ASP A 106 -4.91 -6.58 -21.25
C ASP A 106 -4.63 -6.55 -22.76
N GLY A 107 -3.60 -5.83 -23.20
CA GLY A 107 -3.12 -5.78 -24.59
C GLY A 107 -3.81 -4.77 -25.51
N LEU A 108 -4.88 -4.11 -25.07
CA LEU A 108 -5.60 -3.15 -25.91
C LEU A 108 -4.75 -1.88 -26.10
N CYS A 109 -4.43 -1.55 -27.35
CA CYS A 109 -3.74 -0.31 -27.68
C CYS A 109 -4.75 0.83 -27.86
N TRP A 110 -4.54 1.94 -27.14
CA TRP A 110 -5.39 3.15 -27.18
C TRP A 110 -5.04 4.10 -28.34
N TRP A 111 -4.23 3.63 -29.29
CA TRP A 111 -3.85 4.26 -30.54
C TRP A 111 -3.65 3.22 -31.65
N ASP A 112 -3.43 3.68 -32.89
CA ASP A 112 -3.07 2.84 -34.04
C ASP A 112 -1.59 2.39 -33.96
N ALA A 113 -1.35 1.46 -33.04
CA ALA A 113 -0.02 0.95 -32.74
C ALA A 113 0.43 -0.10 -33.77
N PRO A 114 1.70 -0.08 -34.21
CA PRO A 114 2.21 -1.08 -35.15
C PRO A 114 2.14 -2.49 -34.55
N ASP A 115 1.78 -3.47 -35.39
CA ASP A 115 1.65 -4.89 -35.02
C ASP A 115 0.68 -5.16 -33.84
N ALA A 116 -0.25 -4.24 -33.56
CA ALA A 116 -1.25 -4.43 -32.50
C ALA A 116 -2.18 -5.61 -32.84
N ARG A 117 -2.46 -6.44 -31.83
CA ARG A 117 -3.50 -7.48 -31.97
C ARG A 117 -4.89 -6.84 -31.91
N ARG A 118 -5.05 -5.84 -31.04
CA ARG A 118 -6.28 -5.10 -30.78
C ARG A 118 -5.95 -3.63 -30.59
N SER A 119 -6.72 -2.77 -31.25
CA SER A 119 -6.67 -1.32 -31.09
C SER A 119 -8.08 -0.75 -31.03
N VAL A 120 -8.25 0.32 -30.24
CA VAL A 120 -9.47 1.13 -30.22
C VAL A 120 -9.73 1.88 -31.54
N VAL A 121 -8.78 1.87 -32.48
CA VAL A 121 -8.97 2.42 -33.83
C VAL A 121 -9.69 1.42 -34.74
N ASP A 122 -9.42 0.12 -34.57
CA ASP A 122 -10.00 -0.95 -35.40
C ASP A 122 -11.32 -1.51 -34.85
N GLY A 123 -11.51 -1.45 -33.52
CA GLY A 123 -12.71 -1.91 -32.82
C GLY A 123 -13.12 -0.98 -31.67
N GLY A 124 -14.34 -1.16 -31.15
CA GLY A 124 -14.87 -0.33 -30.07
C GLY A 124 -15.03 1.16 -30.47
N PRO A 125 -14.35 2.12 -29.81
CA PRO A 125 -14.54 3.56 -30.04
C PRO A 125 -14.23 4.07 -31.45
N ARG A 126 -13.42 3.34 -32.23
CA ARG A 126 -12.90 3.73 -33.56
C ARG A 126 -12.24 5.10 -33.57
N ARG A 127 -11.46 5.41 -32.53
CA ARG A 127 -10.83 6.73 -32.29
C ARG A 127 -9.42 6.55 -31.76
N ASN A 128 -8.55 7.54 -32.02
CA ASN A 128 -7.18 7.54 -31.49
C ASN A 128 -7.13 8.38 -30.20
N VAL A 129 -7.51 7.76 -29.09
CA VAL A 129 -7.67 8.41 -27.78
C VAL A 129 -6.36 9.03 -27.28
N VAL A 130 -5.22 8.36 -27.49
CA VAL A 130 -3.89 8.89 -27.12
C VAL A 130 -3.59 10.18 -27.87
N ALA A 131 -3.81 10.22 -29.19
CA ALA A 131 -3.56 11.41 -30.00
C ALA A 131 -4.45 12.59 -29.58
N GLU A 132 -5.73 12.32 -29.33
CA GLU A 132 -6.68 13.34 -28.90
C GLU A 132 -6.31 13.91 -27.52
N PHE A 133 -5.89 13.06 -26.58
CA PHE A 133 -5.44 13.49 -25.26
C PHE A 133 -4.10 14.24 -25.29
N ALA A 134 -3.13 13.82 -26.10
CA ALA A 134 -1.87 14.55 -26.30
C ALA A 134 -2.14 15.98 -26.80
N ALA A 135 -3.01 16.12 -27.81
CA ALA A 135 -3.41 17.42 -28.33
C ALA A 135 -4.18 18.27 -27.29
N ALA A 136 -5.00 17.65 -26.44
CA ALA A 136 -5.68 18.35 -25.35
C ALA A 136 -4.69 18.83 -24.27
N CYS A 137 -3.71 18.01 -23.89
CA CYS A 137 -2.66 18.40 -22.96
C CYS A 137 -1.93 19.66 -23.46
N GLU A 138 -1.57 19.71 -24.75
CA GLU A 138 -0.97 20.89 -25.37
C GLU A 138 -1.88 22.13 -25.26
N ARG A 139 -3.17 21.99 -25.60
CA ARG A 139 -4.14 23.11 -25.52
C ARG A 139 -4.31 23.67 -24.10
N HIS A 140 -4.23 22.82 -23.08
CA HIS A 140 -4.46 23.18 -21.67
C HIS A 140 -3.16 23.43 -20.89
N GLY A 141 -1.99 23.34 -21.53
CA GLY A 141 -0.70 23.58 -20.89
C GLY A 141 -0.30 22.49 -19.88
N VAL A 142 -0.83 21.27 -20.03
CA VAL A 142 -0.51 20.09 -19.23
C VAL A 142 0.62 19.33 -19.93
N VAL A 143 1.66 18.91 -19.20
CA VAL A 143 2.72 18.07 -19.79
C VAL A 143 2.16 16.69 -20.08
N PHE A 144 2.26 16.25 -21.34
CA PHE A 144 1.76 14.95 -21.78
C PHE A 144 2.73 13.83 -21.40
N GLY A 145 2.20 12.75 -20.81
CA GLY A 145 2.90 11.51 -20.55
C GLY A 145 2.08 10.29 -20.96
N ALA A 146 2.73 9.15 -21.07
CA ALA A 146 2.10 7.89 -21.43
C ALA A 146 2.57 6.74 -20.54
N HIS A 147 1.66 5.80 -20.28
CA HIS A 147 1.96 4.51 -19.67
C HIS A 147 1.88 3.40 -20.71
N TYR A 148 2.84 2.49 -20.69
CA TYR A 148 2.92 1.36 -21.60
C TYR A 148 3.37 0.09 -20.86
N SER A 149 2.55 -0.97 -20.92
CA SER A 149 2.95 -2.30 -20.45
C SER A 149 3.76 -3.04 -21.52
N PRO A 150 5.00 -3.48 -21.28
CA PRO A 150 5.76 -4.31 -22.21
C PRO A 150 5.18 -5.73 -22.34
N THR A 151 4.39 -6.16 -21.36
CA THR A 151 3.75 -7.48 -21.33
C THR A 151 2.28 -7.40 -21.74
N GLU A 152 1.73 -8.53 -22.16
CA GLU A 152 0.32 -8.73 -22.49
C GLU A 152 -0.09 -10.13 -22.00
N TRP A 153 -1.20 -10.22 -21.26
CA TRP A 153 -1.75 -11.50 -20.83
C TRP A 153 -2.14 -12.35 -22.05
N GLY A 154 -1.72 -13.61 -22.06
CA GLY A 154 -1.94 -14.52 -23.19
C GLY A 154 -1.05 -14.27 -24.43
N ASP A 155 -0.04 -13.39 -24.37
CA ASP A 155 0.90 -13.19 -25.48
C ASP A 155 2.38 -13.10 -25.07
N ALA A 156 3.09 -14.22 -25.22
CA ALA A 156 4.53 -14.30 -25.02
C ALA A 156 5.35 -13.42 -26.01
N ALA A 157 4.79 -13.06 -27.17
CA ALA A 157 5.46 -12.22 -28.17
C ALA A 157 5.32 -10.71 -27.92
N ALA A 158 4.58 -10.30 -26.88
CA ALA A 158 4.33 -8.88 -26.59
C ALA A 158 5.63 -8.09 -26.32
N ALA A 159 6.56 -8.67 -25.55
CA ALA A 159 7.84 -8.04 -25.24
C ALA A 159 8.65 -7.71 -26.51
N ALA A 160 8.60 -8.56 -27.54
CA ALA A 160 9.29 -8.35 -28.81
C ALA A 160 8.66 -7.23 -29.68
N ARG A 161 7.40 -6.87 -29.43
CA ARG A 161 6.70 -5.76 -30.10
C ARG A 161 6.87 -4.44 -29.34
N ALA A 162 7.09 -4.50 -28.03
CA ALA A 162 7.17 -3.34 -27.13
C ALA A 162 8.09 -2.23 -27.65
N GLN A 163 9.31 -2.58 -28.08
CA GLN A 163 10.28 -1.60 -28.56
C GLN A 163 9.77 -0.79 -29.75
N ARG A 164 9.11 -1.44 -30.72
CA ARG A 164 8.59 -0.76 -31.92
C ARG A 164 7.40 0.12 -31.58
N GLN A 165 6.47 -0.38 -30.75
CA GLN A 165 5.29 0.36 -30.33
C GLN A 165 5.65 1.58 -29.47
N VAL A 166 6.65 1.47 -28.59
CA VAL A 166 7.11 2.58 -27.75
C VAL A 166 7.82 3.65 -28.58
N ALA A 167 8.71 3.25 -29.49
CA ALA A 167 9.35 4.21 -30.40
C ALA A 167 8.32 4.95 -31.26
N ASP A 168 7.27 4.25 -31.70
CA ASP A 168 6.15 4.82 -32.43
C ASP A 168 5.31 5.80 -31.61
N LEU A 169 4.95 5.42 -30.38
CA LEU A 169 4.25 6.27 -29.41
C LEU A 169 5.02 7.57 -29.15
N ILE A 170 6.34 7.46 -28.94
CA ILE A 170 7.19 8.63 -28.72
C ILE A 170 7.27 9.48 -29.98
N GLY A 171 7.63 8.88 -31.12
CA GLY A 171 7.87 9.62 -32.36
C GLY A 171 6.62 10.29 -32.95
N ARG A 172 5.41 9.78 -32.69
CA ARG A 172 4.17 10.38 -33.18
C ARG A 172 3.54 11.39 -32.23
N TYR A 173 3.66 11.20 -30.91
CA TYR A 173 2.86 11.95 -29.93
C TYR A 173 3.69 12.69 -28.86
N GLY A 174 5.01 12.48 -28.80
CA GLY A 174 5.92 13.27 -27.95
C GLY A 174 5.58 13.29 -26.45
N PRO A 175 5.34 12.15 -25.76
CA PRO A 175 5.22 12.15 -24.31
C PRO A 175 6.56 12.54 -23.67
N HIS A 176 6.52 13.45 -22.69
CA HIS A 176 7.68 13.84 -21.89
C HIS A 176 7.90 12.95 -20.67
N LEU A 177 6.93 12.08 -20.34
CA LEU A 177 7.03 11.06 -19.30
C LEU A 177 6.54 9.73 -19.84
N LEU A 178 7.37 8.69 -19.75
CA LEU A 178 7.02 7.32 -20.12
C LEU A 178 7.09 6.38 -18.92
N ARG A 179 5.95 5.79 -18.57
CA ARG A 179 5.80 4.85 -17.44
C ARG A 179 5.60 3.42 -17.93
N THR A 180 6.09 2.46 -17.15
CA THR A 180 5.80 1.02 -17.30
C THR A 180 5.40 0.39 -15.98
N ASP A 181 4.71 -0.74 -16.06
CA ASP A 181 4.38 -1.60 -14.94
C ASP A 181 5.63 -2.30 -14.38
N ARG A 182 5.63 -2.62 -13.08
CA ARG A 182 6.64 -3.49 -12.48
C ARG A 182 6.27 -4.91 -12.87
N ASP A 183 7.19 -5.68 -13.46
CA ASP A 183 6.95 -7.11 -13.63
C ASP A 183 6.83 -7.76 -12.27
N ARG A 184 5.61 -8.14 -11.90
CA ARG A 184 5.34 -8.86 -10.65
C ARG A 184 5.95 -10.27 -10.63
N ASP A 185 6.43 -10.78 -11.77
CA ASP A 185 7.23 -12.00 -11.86
C ASP A 185 8.60 -11.90 -11.15
N ASP A 186 9.02 -10.70 -10.74
CA ASP A 186 10.22 -10.50 -9.90
C ASP A 186 9.95 -10.72 -8.38
N THR A 187 8.77 -11.19 -7.95
CA THR A 187 8.68 -11.85 -6.63
C THR A 187 9.49 -13.14 -6.66
N PRO A 188 10.49 -13.33 -5.78
CA PRO A 188 11.12 -14.63 -5.63
C PRO A 188 10.01 -15.62 -5.30
N ARG A 189 9.80 -16.59 -6.18
CA ARG A 189 9.01 -17.77 -5.84
C ARG A 189 9.65 -18.35 -4.58
N ASP A 190 8.88 -18.43 -3.49
CA ASP A 190 9.16 -19.39 -2.42
C ASP A 190 8.96 -20.77 -3.06
N HIS A 191 9.96 -21.21 -3.81
CA HIS A 191 10.09 -22.59 -4.21
C HIS A 191 10.32 -23.37 -2.92
N THR A 192 9.27 -23.97 -2.39
CA THR A 192 9.39 -25.12 -1.49
C THR A 192 10.31 -26.14 -2.18
N PRO A 193 11.44 -26.54 -1.57
CA PRO A 193 12.26 -27.61 -2.10
C PRO A 193 11.48 -28.93 -1.97
N GLY A 194 10.75 -29.31 -3.01
CA GLY A 194 9.89 -30.49 -2.97
C GLY A 194 9.32 -30.95 -4.32
N ASP A 195 9.25 -30.08 -5.33
CA ASP A 195 8.79 -30.45 -6.66
C ASP A 195 9.92 -31.15 -7.43
N ALA A 196 9.89 -32.48 -7.43
CA ALA A 196 10.83 -33.33 -8.16
C ALA A 196 10.74 -33.09 -9.69
N PRO A 197 11.86 -33.22 -10.42
CA PRO A 197 12.01 -32.72 -11.78
C PRO A 197 11.33 -33.64 -12.80
N GLY A 198 10.36 -33.09 -13.54
CA GLY A 198 9.93 -33.65 -14.82
C GLY A 198 10.87 -33.18 -15.92
N ASP A 199 11.78 -34.05 -16.35
CA ASP A 199 12.70 -33.82 -17.47
C ASP A 199 11.96 -33.40 -18.75
N GLY A 200 12.33 -32.23 -19.26
CA GLY A 200 11.86 -31.68 -20.52
C GLY A 200 12.50 -30.32 -20.76
N ALA A 201 13.72 -30.34 -21.31
CA ALA A 201 14.54 -29.17 -21.62
C ALA A 201 13.74 -28.00 -22.23
N HIS A 202 13.57 -26.93 -21.46
CA HIS A 202 13.38 -25.59 -21.99
C HIS A 202 14.64 -24.80 -21.67
N ALA A 203 15.23 -24.27 -22.74
CA ALA A 203 16.51 -23.59 -22.79
C ALA A 203 16.62 -22.47 -21.74
N ASP A 204 17.87 -22.12 -21.46
CA ASP A 204 18.30 -20.95 -20.69
C ASP A 204 17.94 -19.60 -21.35
N GLU A 205 16.73 -19.49 -21.93
CA GLU A 205 16.18 -18.26 -22.49
C GLU A 205 15.70 -17.32 -21.37
N SER A 206 16.50 -17.16 -20.32
CA SER A 206 16.65 -15.88 -19.62
C SER A 206 17.35 -14.89 -20.57
N GLY A 207 16.75 -14.66 -21.73
CA GLY A 207 17.13 -13.57 -22.61
C GLY A 207 16.84 -12.27 -21.87
N ASP A 208 17.90 -11.58 -21.49
CA ASP A 208 18.02 -10.12 -21.37
C ASP A 208 16.68 -9.36 -21.50
N ARG A 209 15.85 -9.40 -20.44
CA ARG A 209 14.58 -8.65 -20.37
C ARG A 209 14.77 -7.26 -19.78
N GLY A 210 16.01 -6.85 -19.52
CA GLY A 210 16.35 -5.48 -19.16
C GLY A 210 16.40 -4.63 -20.42
N VAL A 211 15.67 -3.52 -20.42
CA VAL A 211 15.93 -2.44 -21.38
C VAL A 211 17.40 -2.06 -21.17
N GLY A 212 18.30 -2.37 -22.10
CA GLY A 212 19.73 -2.03 -21.97
C GLY A 212 19.98 -0.53 -22.17
N ALA A 213 21.16 -0.03 -21.77
CA ALA A 213 21.51 1.40 -21.85
C ALA A 213 21.33 1.96 -23.28
N ASP A 214 21.57 1.12 -24.28
CA ASP A 214 21.36 1.39 -25.70
C ASP A 214 19.89 1.65 -26.06
N GLN A 215 18.95 0.95 -25.44
CA GLN A 215 17.53 1.16 -25.69
C GLN A 215 17.09 2.50 -25.10
N LEU A 216 17.51 2.81 -23.87
CA LEU A 216 17.23 4.10 -23.25
C LEU A 216 17.83 5.27 -24.06
N ALA A 217 19.07 5.12 -24.54
CA ALA A 217 19.70 6.11 -25.42
C ALA A 217 18.91 6.33 -26.72
N ARG A 218 18.29 5.29 -27.29
CA ARG A 218 17.41 5.42 -28.47
C ARG A 218 16.13 6.18 -28.16
N LEU A 219 15.53 5.97 -26.99
CA LEU A 219 14.34 6.73 -26.57
C LEU A 219 14.68 8.22 -26.40
N HIS A 220 15.81 8.55 -25.78
CA HIS A 220 16.27 9.94 -25.66
C HIS A 220 16.69 10.59 -26.97
N ALA A 221 17.11 9.79 -27.96
CA ALA A 221 17.36 10.31 -29.31
C ALA A 221 16.06 10.73 -30.01
N LEU A 222 14.90 10.18 -29.61
CA LEU A 222 13.59 10.60 -30.08
C LEU A 222 13.08 11.79 -29.27
N GLU A 223 13.18 11.72 -27.93
CA GLU A 223 12.78 12.81 -27.02
C GLU A 223 13.87 13.10 -25.97
N PRO A 224 14.68 14.16 -26.16
CA PRO A 224 15.82 14.46 -25.28
C PRO A 224 15.44 14.66 -23.81
N ASP A 225 14.29 15.29 -23.56
CA ASP A 225 13.79 15.64 -22.21
C ASP A 225 12.86 14.57 -21.61
N LEU A 226 12.84 13.35 -22.19
CA LEU A 226 12.02 12.25 -21.72
C LEU A 226 12.39 11.84 -20.28
N VAL A 227 11.40 11.76 -19.40
CA VAL A 227 11.53 11.13 -18.09
C VAL A 227 11.02 9.69 -18.20
N VAL A 228 11.77 8.74 -17.65
CA VAL A 228 11.35 7.34 -17.55
C VAL A 228 11.31 6.88 -16.09
N ASN A 229 10.41 5.97 -15.75
CA ASN A 229 10.43 5.38 -14.43
C ASN A 229 11.42 4.20 -14.30
N ASP A 230 11.78 3.88 -13.07
CA ASP A 230 12.70 2.79 -12.68
C ASP A 230 12.19 1.37 -13.00
N ARG A 231 10.95 1.22 -13.47
CA ARG A 231 10.35 -0.08 -13.82
C ARG A 231 10.73 -0.56 -15.23
N TRP A 232 11.42 0.26 -16.01
CA TRP A 232 12.05 -0.15 -17.27
C TRP A 232 13.38 -0.90 -17.05
N TRP A 233 14.01 -0.75 -15.88
CA TRP A 233 15.44 -0.98 -15.69
C TRP A 233 15.78 -1.82 -14.45
N ARG A 234 16.93 -2.54 -14.47
CA ARG A 234 17.50 -3.20 -13.27
C ARG A 234 18.63 -2.36 -12.67
N PRO A 235 18.59 -1.93 -11.40
CA PRO A 235 19.65 -1.11 -10.80
C PRO A 235 20.96 -1.88 -10.72
N GLY A 236 22.01 -1.43 -11.42
CA GLY A 236 23.34 -2.06 -11.38
C GLY A 236 24.29 -1.59 -12.47
N ASP A 237 23.76 -1.26 -13.65
CA ASP A 237 24.58 -0.86 -14.79
C ASP A 237 24.46 0.65 -15.08
N ALA A 238 25.61 1.33 -14.93
CA ALA A 238 25.95 2.69 -15.32
C ALA A 238 25.58 3.86 -14.39
N GLY A 239 26.62 4.56 -13.94
CA GLY A 239 26.55 5.97 -13.57
C GLY A 239 26.24 6.87 -14.79
N ALA A 240 25.94 8.13 -14.50
CA ALA A 240 25.66 9.18 -15.48
C ALA A 240 24.67 8.78 -16.60
N GLY A 241 23.57 8.11 -16.25
CA GLY A 241 22.41 7.89 -17.11
C GLY A 241 21.45 9.10 -17.14
N PRO A 242 20.37 9.03 -17.95
CA PRO A 242 19.36 10.08 -18.04
C PRO A 242 18.38 10.09 -16.85
N ALA A 243 17.39 10.98 -16.89
CA ALA A 243 16.39 11.22 -15.85
C ALA A 243 15.50 9.99 -15.56
N VAL A 244 15.96 9.14 -14.64
CA VAL A 244 15.18 8.00 -14.10
C VAL A 244 14.51 8.43 -12.79
N VAL A 245 13.22 8.14 -12.66
CA VAL A 245 12.44 8.41 -11.44
C VAL A 245 12.02 7.10 -10.79
N ARG A 246 12.22 7.00 -9.48
CA ARG A 246 11.75 5.86 -8.69
C ARG A 246 10.23 5.89 -8.53
N THR A 247 9.52 4.88 -9.02
CA THR A 247 8.07 4.78 -8.77
C THR A 247 7.81 3.98 -7.50
N LEU A 248 7.19 4.65 -6.52
CA LEU A 248 6.80 4.04 -5.26
C LEU A 248 5.30 3.74 -5.23
N ASP A 249 4.94 2.59 -4.65
CA ASP A 249 3.55 2.22 -4.36
C ASP A 249 3.16 2.61 -2.92
N ASP A 250 4.15 2.84 -2.06
CA ASP A 250 4.00 3.25 -0.66
C ASP A 250 4.90 4.46 -0.37
N MET A 251 4.46 5.29 0.58
CA MET A 251 5.20 6.49 0.99
C MET A 251 6.50 6.10 1.71
N PRO A 252 7.64 6.78 1.43
CA PRO A 252 8.83 6.69 2.26
C PRO A 252 8.56 7.07 3.73
N ASP A 253 9.28 6.46 4.67
CA ASP A 253 9.16 6.79 6.09
C ASP A 253 9.75 8.19 6.41
N ASP A 254 10.73 8.67 5.63
CA ASP A 254 11.43 9.95 5.82
C ASP A 254 11.71 10.65 4.46
N ILE A 255 12.35 11.82 4.49
CA ILE A 255 12.77 12.60 3.31
C ILE A 255 13.70 11.75 2.42
N ASP A 256 13.39 11.69 1.13
CA ASP A 256 14.25 11.07 0.11
C ASP A 256 14.67 12.14 -0.91
N THR A 257 15.98 12.29 -1.08
CA THR A 257 16.58 13.33 -1.93
C THR A 257 16.72 12.89 -3.39
N GLU A 258 16.58 11.58 -3.67
CA GLU A 258 16.57 11.08 -5.04
C GLU A 258 15.21 11.34 -5.71
N PRO A 259 15.11 11.50 -7.04
CA PRO A 259 13.83 11.70 -7.69
C PRO A 259 12.90 10.49 -7.54
N TRP A 260 11.73 10.69 -6.93
CA TRP A 260 10.71 9.66 -6.76
C TRP A 260 9.29 10.18 -6.99
N GLU A 261 8.39 9.28 -7.38
CA GLU A 261 6.97 9.55 -7.62
C GLU A 261 6.12 8.47 -6.92
N LEU A 262 5.21 8.90 -6.04
CA LEU A 262 4.14 8.06 -5.51
C LEU A 262 3.04 7.93 -6.55
N CYS A 263 2.78 6.70 -6.99
CA CYS A 263 1.72 6.41 -7.95
C CYS A 263 0.61 5.62 -7.27
N ARG A 264 -0.59 6.19 -7.20
CA ARG A 264 -1.77 5.50 -6.67
C ARG A 264 -3.06 6.01 -7.28
N SER A 265 -4.14 5.24 -7.15
CA SER A 265 -5.48 5.70 -7.50
C SER A 265 -6.09 6.56 -6.40
N VAL A 266 -7.05 7.41 -6.80
CA VAL A 266 -8.00 8.06 -5.88
C VAL A 266 -8.90 7.02 -5.21
N ALA A 267 -9.14 5.88 -5.87
CA ALA A 267 -9.85 4.72 -5.34
C ALA A 267 -8.88 3.64 -4.80
N ARG A 268 -9.40 2.45 -4.46
CA ARG A 268 -8.58 1.30 -4.04
C ARG A 268 -7.85 0.61 -5.21
N GLY A 269 -8.37 0.71 -6.43
CA GLY A 269 -7.77 0.20 -7.68
C GLY A 269 -7.72 1.27 -8.77
N PHE A 270 -6.95 1.06 -9.85
CA PHE A 270 -6.82 2.05 -10.92
C PHE A 270 -7.99 2.03 -11.91
N GLY A 271 -8.47 0.85 -12.32
CA GLY A 271 -9.60 0.73 -13.23
C GLY A 271 -10.91 1.15 -12.57
N HIS A 272 -11.86 1.66 -13.37
CA HIS A 272 -13.19 1.99 -12.86
C HIS A 272 -13.87 0.73 -12.29
N ASN A 273 -14.22 0.79 -11.01
CA ASN A 273 -14.90 -0.30 -10.33
C ASN A 273 -16.29 0.15 -9.86
N ARG A 274 -17.35 -0.41 -10.46
CA ARG A 274 -18.74 -0.14 -10.07
C ARG A 274 -19.08 -0.62 -8.64
N ASN A 275 -18.20 -1.44 -8.06
CA ASN A 275 -18.34 -1.93 -6.71
C ASN A 275 -17.77 -0.97 -5.66
N ASP A 276 -16.99 0.05 -6.08
CA ASP A 276 -16.46 1.05 -5.16
C ASP A 276 -17.54 2.02 -4.69
N ARG A 277 -17.29 2.61 -3.51
CA ARG A 277 -18.18 3.55 -2.81
C ARG A 277 -17.42 4.78 -2.39
N HIS A 278 -18.13 5.80 -1.89
CA HIS A 278 -17.50 7.05 -1.45
C HIS A 278 -16.39 6.80 -0.41
N GLU A 279 -16.61 5.90 0.54
CA GLU A 279 -15.64 5.51 1.56
C GLU A 279 -14.41 4.74 1.02
N HIS A 280 -14.45 4.25 -0.22
CA HIS A 280 -13.31 3.61 -0.88
C HIS A 280 -12.47 4.59 -1.70
N HIS A 281 -12.88 5.86 -1.75
CA HIS A 281 -12.18 6.92 -2.43
C HIS A 281 -11.56 7.88 -1.42
N LEU A 282 -10.45 8.49 -1.79
CA LEU A 282 -9.92 9.65 -1.08
C LEU A 282 -10.95 10.78 -1.15
N SER A 283 -11.14 11.50 -0.04
CA SER A 283 -11.77 12.81 -0.06
C SER A 283 -10.80 13.88 -0.56
N GLY A 284 -11.29 15.08 -0.90
CA GLY A 284 -10.41 16.20 -1.28
C GLY A 284 -9.41 16.56 -0.18
N TYR A 285 -9.80 16.41 1.09
CA TYR A 285 -8.89 16.57 2.24
C TYR A 285 -7.79 15.52 2.26
N ASP A 286 -8.13 14.25 1.99
CA ASP A 286 -7.12 13.17 1.95
C ASP A 286 -6.14 13.37 0.79
N VAL A 287 -6.60 13.89 -0.35
CA VAL A 287 -5.72 14.23 -1.50
C VAL A 287 -4.75 15.35 -1.12
N VAL A 288 -5.19 16.42 -0.47
CA VAL A 288 -4.31 17.51 -0.01
C VAL A 288 -3.31 17.01 1.03
N THR A 289 -3.77 16.23 2.01
CA THR A 289 -2.90 15.64 3.05
C THR A 289 -1.81 14.76 2.42
N LEU A 290 -2.20 13.90 1.47
CA LEU A 290 -1.29 13.05 0.74
C LEU A 290 -0.26 13.85 -0.07
N LEU A 291 -0.73 14.83 -0.86
CA LEU A 291 0.14 15.63 -1.72
C LEU A 291 1.17 16.43 -0.89
N THR A 292 0.73 17.04 0.21
CA THR A 292 1.61 17.84 1.06
C THR A 292 2.66 17.00 1.78
N GLU A 293 2.32 15.75 2.14
CA GLU A 293 3.32 14.79 2.64
C GLU A 293 4.33 14.40 1.57
N VAL A 294 3.86 14.07 0.36
CA VAL A 294 4.74 13.76 -0.78
C VAL A 294 5.74 14.89 -1.02
N VAL A 295 5.26 16.13 -1.08
CA VAL A 295 6.10 17.32 -1.31
C VAL A 295 7.08 17.54 -0.15
N ALA A 296 6.64 17.39 1.10
CA ALA A 296 7.52 17.53 2.27
C ALA A 296 8.61 16.45 2.36
N LYS A 297 8.38 15.29 1.74
CA LYS A 297 9.38 14.21 1.61
C LYS A 297 10.17 14.26 0.29
N GLY A 298 9.95 15.28 -0.55
CA GLY A 298 10.73 15.55 -1.76
C GLY A 298 10.23 14.90 -3.05
N GLY A 299 9.04 14.30 -3.05
CA GLY A 299 8.52 13.51 -4.16
C GLY A 299 7.51 14.20 -5.07
N HIS A 300 6.99 13.40 -6.01
CA HIS A 300 5.86 13.72 -6.87
C HIS A 300 4.67 12.82 -6.58
N LEU A 301 3.46 13.35 -6.74
CA LEU A 301 2.23 12.55 -6.65
C LEU A 301 1.65 12.37 -8.04
N LEU A 302 1.48 11.12 -8.47
CA LEU A 302 0.68 10.75 -9.63
C LEU A 302 -0.60 10.07 -9.17
N LEU A 303 -1.72 10.80 -9.24
CA LEU A 303 -3.02 10.33 -8.75
C LEU A 303 -3.89 9.84 -9.91
N GLY A 304 -4.33 8.58 -9.81
CA GLY A 304 -5.05 7.88 -10.87
C GLY A 304 -6.57 7.96 -10.78
N VAL A 305 -7.21 7.96 -11.93
CA VAL A 305 -8.65 7.74 -12.15
C VAL A 305 -8.86 6.76 -13.31
N GLY A 306 -9.93 5.96 -13.21
CA GLY A 306 -10.37 5.04 -14.25
C GLY A 306 -11.62 5.56 -14.97
N PRO A 307 -11.61 5.75 -16.29
CA PRO A 307 -12.80 6.12 -17.05
C PRO A 307 -13.81 4.96 -17.14
N GLN A 308 -15.08 5.31 -17.25
CA GLN A 308 -16.18 4.38 -17.51
C GLN A 308 -16.17 3.88 -18.96
N MET A 309 -16.98 2.86 -19.27
CA MET A 309 -17.09 2.31 -20.63
C MET A 309 -17.51 3.32 -21.71
N ASP A 310 -18.18 4.40 -21.32
CA ASP A 310 -18.59 5.48 -22.21
C ASP A 310 -17.56 6.63 -22.30
N GLY A 311 -16.40 6.48 -21.64
CA GLY A 311 -15.30 7.46 -21.65
C GLY A 311 -15.43 8.60 -20.64
N SER A 312 -16.53 8.67 -19.89
CA SER A 312 -16.69 9.66 -18.82
C SER A 312 -15.92 9.25 -17.55
N ILE A 313 -15.52 10.22 -16.73
CA ILE A 313 -14.93 9.98 -15.40
C ILE A 313 -16.02 10.16 -14.35
N ALA A 314 -16.26 9.13 -13.54
CA ALA A 314 -17.31 9.17 -12.51
C ALA A 314 -17.06 10.30 -11.50
N SER A 315 -18.12 10.99 -11.07
CA SER A 315 -18.04 12.09 -10.09
C SER A 315 -17.40 11.67 -8.76
N MET A 316 -17.62 10.43 -8.33
CA MET A 316 -16.99 9.86 -7.15
C MET A 316 -15.45 9.89 -7.19
N GLN A 317 -14.86 9.87 -8.40
CA GLN A 317 -13.42 10.02 -8.62
C GLN A 317 -13.03 11.48 -8.91
N ALA A 318 -13.82 12.19 -9.72
CA ALA A 318 -13.49 13.54 -10.18
C ALA A 318 -13.69 14.62 -9.12
N ASP A 319 -14.74 14.53 -8.30
CA ASP A 319 -15.10 15.57 -7.33
C ASP A 319 -14.05 15.72 -6.21
N PRO A 320 -13.52 14.65 -5.59
CA PRO A 320 -12.42 14.78 -4.63
C PRO A 320 -11.19 15.48 -5.22
N ILE A 321 -10.89 15.22 -6.49
CA ILE A 321 -9.75 15.82 -7.20
C ILE A 321 -10.00 17.32 -7.43
N ARG A 322 -11.21 17.71 -7.83
CA ARG A 322 -11.59 19.13 -8.00
C ARG A 322 -11.62 19.88 -6.66
N ASP A 323 -12.15 19.25 -5.62
CA ASP A 323 -12.23 19.81 -4.27
C ASP A 323 -10.81 20.08 -3.74
N ALA A 324 -9.91 19.10 -3.85
CA ALA A 324 -8.49 19.27 -3.52
C ALA A 324 -7.84 20.37 -4.37
N GLY A 325 -8.12 20.39 -5.68
CA GLY A 325 -7.56 21.36 -6.61
C GLY A 325 -7.89 22.81 -6.28
N THR A 326 -9.01 23.07 -5.58
CA THR A 326 -9.32 24.41 -5.06
C THR A 326 -8.25 24.88 -4.06
N TRP A 327 -7.80 24.00 -3.17
CA TRP A 327 -6.73 24.30 -2.21
C TRP A 327 -5.36 24.31 -2.89
N VAL A 328 -5.07 23.34 -3.77
CA VAL A 328 -3.78 23.23 -4.48
C VAL A 328 -3.51 24.48 -5.32
N ARG A 329 -4.49 24.98 -6.08
CA ARG A 329 -4.32 26.21 -6.87
C ARG A 329 -4.10 27.44 -5.99
N ALA A 330 -4.74 27.51 -4.81
CA ALA A 330 -4.54 28.62 -3.88
C ALA A 330 -3.13 28.63 -3.26
N HIS A 331 -2.50 27.46 -3.13
CA HIS A 331 -1.16 27.29 -2.56
C HIS A 331 -0.15 26.80 -3.58
N ARG A 332 -0.34 27.13 -4.86
CA ARG A 332 0.43 26.55 -5.96
C ARG A 332 1.93 26.77 -5.82
N GLU A 333 2.35 27.94 -5.34
CA GLU A 333 3.76 28.25 -5.09
C GLU A 333 4.40 27.31 -4.06
N LEU A 334 3.65 26.94 -3.01
CA LEU A 334 4.08 25.99 -1.99
C LEU A 334 4.26 24.60 -2.58
N ILE A 335 3.37 24.16 -3.47
CA ILE A 335 3.44 22.82 -4.08
C ILE A 335 4.54 22.75 -5.13
N ASP A 336 4.64 23.75 -6.01
CA ASP A 336 5.51 23.69 -7.18
C ASP A 336 6.98 24.03 -6.87
N ARG A 337 7.25 24.89 -5.87
CA ARG A 337 8.60 25.44 -5.62
C ARG A 337 9.22 25.08 -4.28
N SER A 338 8.46 24.48 -3.37
CA SER A 338 9.01 24.20 -2.05
C SER A 338 10.05 23.08 -2.08
N ARG A 339 10.86 23.04 -1.03
CA ARG A 339 11.79 21.96 -0.75
C ARG A 339 11.52 21.40 0.64
N PRO A 340 11.82 20.12 0.90
CA PRO A 340 11.84 19.58 2.25
C PRO A 340 12.62 20.48 3.20
N TRP A 341 12.13 20.65 4.43
CA TRP A 341 12.90 21.28 5.49
C TRP A 341 13.87 20.26 6.11
N THR A 342 14.44 20.56 7.29
CA THR A 342 15.32 19.64 8.04
C THR A 342 14.61 18.34 8.46
N THR A 343 13.30 18.41 8.65
CA THR A 343 12.40 17.26 8.84
C THR A 343 11.16 17.48 7.98
N TRP A 344 10.53 16.39 7.52
CA TRP A 344 9.26 16.48 6.80
C TRP A 344 8.10 16.82 7.75
N GLY A 345 8.27 16.58 9.06
CA GLY A 345 7.25 16.72 10.09
C GLY A 345 6.73 15.36 10.56
N ASP A 346 5.41 15.25 10.68
CA ASP A 346 4.70 14.06 11.17
C ASP A 346 3.31 13.99 10.52
N ASP A 347 2.44 13.10 10.98
CA ASP A 347 1.08 12.92 10.45
C ASP A 347 0.19 14.17 10.59
N ASP A 348 0.49 15.05 11.55
CA ASP A 348 -0.32 16.22 11.88
C ASP A 348 0.19 17.50 11.19
N VAL A 349 1.50 17.59 10.94
CA VAL A 349 2.13 18.77 10.32
C VAL A 349 3.16 18.38 9.27
N ARG A 350 3.16 19.08 8.13
CA ARG A 350 4.22 18.98 7.11
C ARG A 350 5.06 20.26 7.07
N TYR A 351 6.38 20.13 7.04
CA TYR A 351 7.29 21.28 6.94
C TYR A 351 8.00 21.33 5.58
N VAL A 352 7.97 22.51 4.97
CA VAL A 352 8.66 22.78 3.72
C VAL A 352 9.29 24.17 3.74
N THR A 353 10.22 24.43 2.84
CA THR A 353 10.83 25.75 2.66
C THR A 353 10.51 26.30 1.27
N VAL A 354 10.17 27.59 1.20
CA VAL A 354 10.04 28.33 -0.06
C VAL A 354 10.98 29.52 0.03
N ASP A 355 11.92 29.62 -0.91
CA ASP A 355 12.96 30.66 -0.93
C ASP A 355 13.71 30.80 0.41
N GLY A 356 13.93 29.68 1.10
CA GLY A 356 14.62 29.60 2.40
C GLY A 356 13.75 29.93 3.62
N VAL A 357 12.48 30.29 3.43
CA VAL A 357 11.55 30.56 4.54
C VAL A 357 10.72 29.32 4.86
N LEU A 358 10.64 28.98 6.14
CA LEU A 358 9.88 27.84 6.64
C LEU A 358 8.37 28.07 6.48
N HIS A 359 7.70 27.03 6.00
CA HIS A 359 6.25 26.92 5.95
C HIS A 359 5.83 25.64 6.66
N ALA A 360 4.86 25.77 7.58
CA ALA A 360 4.23 24.66 8.27
C ALA A 360 2.80 24.48 7.76
N ILE A 361 2.50 23.30 7.23
CA ILE A 361 1.19 22.88 6.75
C ILE A 361 0.54 22.10 7.89
N ASP A 362 -0.42 22.73 8.56
CA ASP A 362 -1.14 22.16 9.70
C ASP A 362 -2.39 21.43 9.19
N VAL A 363 -2.24 20.12 9.06
CA VAL A 363 -3.30 19.22 8.57
C VAL A 363 -4.43 19.15 9.60
N THR A 364 -4.11 19.24 10.90
CA THR A 364 -5.09 19.10 11.99
C THR A 364 -5.83 20.38 12.35
N GLY A 365 -5.25 21.54 12.04
CA GLY A 365 -5.71 22.85 12.49
C GLY A 365 -5.48 23.11 13.99
N PHE A 366 -4.62 22.35 14.67
CA PHE A 366 -4.35 22.53 16.11
C PHE A 366 -3.32 23.63 16.41
N GLY A 367 -2.56 24.09 15.41
CA GLY A 367 -1.52 25.11 15.58
C GLY A 367 -0.48 24.68 16.59
N ARG A 368 0.04 23.46 16.47
CA ARG A 368 1.07 22.87 17.33
C ARG A 368 2.20 22.35 16.46
N PHE A 369 3.42 22.78 16.75
CA PHE A 369 4.59 22.53 15.92
C PHE A 369 5.75 22.08 16.79
N ALA A 370 5.80 20.77 17.09
CA ALA A 370 6.77 20.19 18.02
C ALA A 370 8.23 20.26 17.51
N ALA A 371 8.43 20.26 16.19
CA ALA A 371 9.76 20.34 15.57
C ALA A 371 10.45 21.70 15.80
N LEU A 372 9.69 22.73 16.16
CA LEU A 372 10.21 24.06 16.49
C LEU A 372 10.52 24.14 17.98
N ASP A 373 11.63 23.53 18.39
CA ASP A 373 12.11 23.50 19.78
C ASP A 373 12.85 24.82 20.13
N PRO A 374 12.54 25.49 21.26
CA PRO A 374 13.20 26.74 21.67
C PRO A 374 14.70 26.58 22.01
N ALA A 375 15.18 25.36 22.21
CA ALA A 375 16.60 25.09 22.42
C ALA A 375 17.42 25.15 21.11
N THR A 376 16.77 24.97 19.97
CA THR A 376 17.41 24.90 18.65
C THR A 376 16.96 26.03 17.72
N HIS A 377 15.73 26.50 17.88
CA HIS A 377 15.12 27.51 17.02
C HIS A 377 14.64 28.70 17.84
N ARG A 378 14.70 29.88 17.24
CA ARG A 378 14.06 31.10 17.74
C ARG A 378 13.02 31.54 16.72
N VAL A 379 11.74 31.38 17.08
CA VAL A 379 10.62 31.83 16.25
C VAL A 379 10.45 33.35 16.38
N MET A 380 10.55 34.05 15.24
CA MET A 380 10.53 35.51 15.14
C MET A 380 9.15 36.03 14.76
N SER A 381 8.49 35.38 13.82
CA SER A 381 7.12 35.70 13.42
C SER A 381 6.40 34.46 12.89
N VAL A 382 5.07 34.46 13.02
CA VAL A 382 4.21 33.44 12.44
C VAL A 382 3.06 34.14 11.74
N GLU A 383 2.84 33.77 10.48
CA GLU A 383 1.86 34.37 9.59
C GLU A 383 1.01 33.26 8.95
N ARG A 384 -0.31 33.28 9.15
CA ARG A 384 -1.22 32.37 8.44
C ARG A 384 -1.41 32.88 7.02
N LEU A 385 -1.16 32.01 6.04
CA LEU A 385 -1.44 32.28 4.63
C LEU A 385 -2.93 32.00 4.36
N GLY A 386 -3.68 33.04 4.03
CA GLY A 386 -5.03 32.92 3.51
C GLY A 386 -5.07 33.00 1.99
N SER A 387 -6.24 32.73 1.40
CA SER A 387 -6.44 32.80 -0.06
C SER A 387 -6.33 34.22 -0.65
N ALA A 388 -6.44 35.27 0.18
CA ALA A 388 -6.35 36.67 -0.25
C ALA A 388 -5.52 37.57 0.68
N GLU A 389 -5.38 37.22 1.96
CA GLU A 389 -4.66 38.03 2.95
C GLU A 389 -3.84 37.14 3.90
N THR A 390 -2.69 37.65 4.33
CA THR A 390 -1.83 37.04 5.34
C THR A 390 -2.16 37.63 6.70
N THR A 391 -2.31 36.78 7.73
CA THR A 391 -2.67 37.22 9.09
C THR A 391 -1.54 36.88 10.08
N SER A 392 -1.02 37.87 10.80
CA SER A 392 -0.05 37.64 11.88
C SER A 392 -0.70 36.89 13.03
N MET A 393 -0.02 35.87 13.54
CA MET A 393 -0.52 34.99 14.59
C MET A 393 0.18 35.27 15.91
N HIS A 394 -0.58 35.24 17.01
CA HIS A 394 -0.01 35.16 18.35
C HIS A 394 0.44 33.74 18.64
N PHE A 395 1.61 33.60 19.26
CA PHE A 395 2.20 32.30 19.56
C PHE A 395 2.92 32.27 20.90
N VAL A 396 3.05 31.07 21.44
CA VAL A 396 3.83 30.73 22.62
C VAL A 396 4.88 29.70 22.19
N HIS A 397 6.13 29.94 22.55
CA HIS A 397 7.24 29.03 22.28
C HIS A 397 7.77 28.47 23.59
N GLY A 398 7.60 27.17 23.80
CA GLY A 398 7.88 26.50 25.08
C GLY A 398 8.52 25.14 24.87
N ALA A 399 8.68 24.38 25.96
CA ALA A 399 9.38 23.08 25.94
C ALA A 399 8.76 22.03 25.00
N ASP A 400 7.47 22.14 24.70
CA ASP A 400 6.75 21.26 23.77
C ASP A 400 6.73 21.79 22.32
N GLY A 401 7.54 22.82 22.03
CA GLY A 401 7.66 23.48 20.73
C GLY A 401 6.82 24.75 20.59
N LEU A 402 6.44 25.09 19.36
CA LEU A 402 5.64 26.28 19.03
C LEU A 402 4.14 25.97 19.07
N ALA A 403 3.39 26.84 19.75
CA ALA A 403 1.93 26.75 19.89
C ALA A 403 1.26 28.07 19.53
N LEU A 404 0.27 28.03 18.62
CA LEU A 404 -0.52 29.21 18.26
C LEU A 404 -1.70 29.43 19.22
N ASP A 405 -2.03 30.70 19.45
CA ASP A 405 -3.25 31.12 20.12
C ASP A 405 -4.39 31.18 19.11
N LEU A 406 -5.02 30.03 18.88
CA LEU A 406 -6.17 29.90 17.99
C LEU A 406 -7.46 30.13 18.77
N PRO A 407 -8.46 30.85 18.21
CA PRO A 407 -9.77 30.99 18.84
C PRO A 407 -10.32 29.61 19.22
N ARG A 408 -10.74 29.45 20.49
CA ARG A 408 -11.43 28.24 20.95
C ARG A 408 -12.82 28.16 20.30
N SER A 409 -12.88 27.75 19.04
CA SER A 409 -14.11 27.35 18.38
C SER A 409 -13.89 25.98 17.77
N THR A 410 -14.53 24.99 18.42
CA THR A 410 -14.82 23.60 18.03
C THR A 410 -13.72 22.82 17.30
N PRO A 411 -13.28 21.65 17.81
CA PRO A 411 -12.30 20.83 17.11
C PRO A 411 -12.73 20.64 15.66
N TRP A 412 -11.85 21.00 14.73
CA TRP A 412 -12.00 20.91 13.27
C TRP A 412 -12.05 19.45 12.79
N ARG A 413 -12.75 18.59 13.55
CA ARG A 413 -13.06 17.22 13.20
C ARG A 413 -13.79 17.24 11.87
N ARG A 414 -13.22 16.54 10.88
CA ARG A 414 -13.86 15.53 10.01
C ARG A 414 -15.40 15.65 9.93
N SER A 415 -15.92 16.83 9.60
CA SER A 415 -17.35 17.06 9.63
C SER A 415 -17.92 16.27 8.48
N ALA A 416 -18.66 15.22 8.85
CA ALA A 416 -19.59 14.44 8.06
C ALA A 416 -19.89 15.08 6.70
N LEU A 417 -19.68 14.30 5.64
CA LEU A 417 -20.25 14.50 4.31
C LEU A 417 -21.63 15.19 4.43
N PRO A 418 -21.78 16.46 4.05
CA PRO A 418 -23.09 17.02 3.86
C PRO A 418 -23.65 16.45 2.57
N LEU A 419 -24.89 16.00 2.63
CA LEU A 419 -25.66 15.49 1.49
C LEU A 419 -25.88 16.51 0.35
N ASN A 420 -25.26 17.70 0.36
CA ASN A 420 -25.38 18.73 -0.68
C ASN A 420 -24.26 19.80 -0.60
N GLY A 421 -23.34 19.84 -1.59
CA GLY A 421 -22.54 21.02 -1.93
C GLY A 421 -21.08 21.01 -1.45
N ALA A 422 -20.17 21.42 -2.36
CA ALA A 422 -18.71 21.40 -2.25
C ALA A 422 -18.18 21.87 -0.88
N VAL A 423 -17.42 21.01 -0.21
CA VAL A 423 -16.68 21.35 1.00
C VAL A 423 -15.33 21.93 0.58
N ALA A 424 -15.07 23.19 0.90
CA ALA A 424 -13.74 23.75 0.73
C ALA A 424 -12.76 22.98 1.64
N VAL A 425 -11.69 22.42 1.07
CA VAL A 425 -10.61 21.79 1.85
C VAL A 425 -9.90 22.89 2.65
N ASP A 426 -10.00 22.81 3.99
CA ASP A 426 -9.48 23.83 4.92
C ASP A 426 -8.24 23.32 5.68
N VAL A 427 -7.14 23.14 4.95
CA VAL A 427 -5.81 22.85 5.55
C VAL A 427 -5.06 24.18 5.68
N ALA A 428 -4.58 24.49 6.89
CA ALA A 428 -3.94 25.78 7.16
C ALA A 428 -2.44 25.75 6.83
N VAL A 429 -1.93 26.85 6.26
CA VAL A 429 -0.49 27.03 6.01
C VAL A 429 0.00 28.24 6.78
N TYR A 430 1.13 28.08 7.46
CA TYR A 430 1.78 29.14 8.23
C TYR A 430 3.18 29.38 7.70
N ARG A 431 3.48 30.63 7.33
CA ARG A 431 4.84 31.11 7.08
C ARG A 431 5.46 31.46 8.43
N ILE A 432 6.63 30.89 8.72
CA ILE A 432 7.31 31.01 10.01
C ILE A 432 8.73 31.51 9.79
N GLU A 433 9.06 32.66 10.40
CA GLU A 433 10.44 33.15 10.41
C GLU A 433 11.16 32.58 11.64
N VAL A 434 12.24 31.86 11.40
CA VAL A 434 13.06 31.19 12.42
C VAL A 434 14.53 31.53 12.26
N GLU A 435 15.20 31.72 13.39
CA GLU A 435 16.66 31.81 13.48
C GLU A 435 17.18 30.61 14.27
N ASP A 436 18.32 30.04 13.86
CA ASP A 436 19.00 29.02 14.66
C ASP A 436 19.55 29.65 15.94
N VAL A 437 19.30 29.00 17.08
CA VAL A 437 19.89 29.43 18.35
C VAL A 437 21.30 28.87 18.41
N ASP A 438 22.30 29.77 18.43
CA ASP A 438 23.69 29.41 18.72
C ASP A 438 23.72 28.59 20.01
N GLN A 439 23.95 27.29 19.89
CA GLN A 439 24.07 26.45 21.07
C GLN A 439 25.31 26.91 21.85
N PRO A 440 25.22 27.10 23.18
CA PRO A 440 26.41 27.33 23.98
C PRO A 440 27.36 26.18 23.69
N GLY A 441 28.53 26.49 23.13
CA GLY A 441 29.48 25.48 22.64
C GLY A 441 29.59 24.35 23.64
N GLU A 442 29.33 23.13 23.17
CA GLU A 442 29.18 21.92 23.98
C GLU A 442 30.25 21.90 25.09
N LEU A 443 29.85 22.22 26.33
CA LEU A 443 30.75 22.12 27.50
C LEU A 443 31.22 20.68 27.70
N PHE A 444 30.42 19.74 27.19
CA PHE A 444 30.73 18.33 27.03
C PHE A 444 30.10 17.91 25.71
N ALA A 445 30.89 17.36 24.79
CA ALA A 445 30.32 16.61 23.67
C ALA A 445 29.33 15.58 24.24
N PRO A 446 28.16 15.34 23.62
CA PRO A 446 27.33 14.21 23.99
C PRO A 446 28.26 13.01 24.03
N VAL A 447 28.37 12.40 25.21
CA VAL A 447 29.15 11.18 25.36
C VAL A 447 28.35 10.17 24.58
N ASP A 448 28.77 9.96 23.33
CA ASP A 448 28.28 8.89 22.48
C ASP A 448 28.58 7.61 23.25
N ARG A 449 27.58 7.12 24.00
CA ARG A 449 27.74 5.93 24.82
C ARG A 449 27.66 4.80 23.81
N PRO A 450 28.78 4.13 23.49
CA PRO A 450 28.73 3.06 22.51
C PRO A 450 27.72 2.02 22.98
N ALA A 451 26.93 1.49 22.03
CA ALA A 451 25.98 0.44 22.32
C ALA A 451 26.68 -0.72 23.04
N VAL A 452 26.04 -1.23 24.09
CA VAL A 452 26.62 -2.31 24.91
C VAL A 452 26.37 -3.65 24.22
N GLU A 453 27.44 -4.42 23.98
CA GLU A 453 27.29 -5.77 23.42
C GLU A 453 26.47 -6.65 24.37
N LEU A 454 25.41 -7.26 23.84
CA LEU A 454 24.49 -8.06 24.65
C LEU A 454 25.05 -9.46 24.97
N ALA A 455 25.83 -10.05 24.04
CA ALA A 455 26.34 -11.41 24.19
C ALA A 455 27.15 -11.66 25.48
N PRO A 456 28.08 -10.77 25.88
CA PRO A 456 28.80 -10.94 27.16
C PRO A 456 27.90 -10.87 28.39
N LEU A 457 26.81 -10.08 28.34
CA LEU A 457 25.89 -9.91 29.47
C LEU A 457 25.03 -11.17 29.72
N VAL A 458 24.85 -11.99 28.68
CA VAL A 458 24.07 -13.24 28.74
C VAL A 458 24.93 -14.49 28.63
N GLY A 459 26.26 -14.35 28.63
CA GLY A 459 27.21 -15.47 28.45
C GLY A 459 27.40 -16.34 29.70
N ASP A 460 27.44 -15.71 30.88
CA ASP A 460 27.79 -16.38 32.16
C ASP A 460 26.59 -16.51 33.12
N VAL A 461 25.36 -16.51 32.59
CA VAL A 461 24.11 -16.54 33.38
C VAL A 461 23.50 -17.95 33.39
N ALA A 462 22.90 -18.31 34.53
CA ALA A 462 22.32 -19.63 34.76
C ALA A 462 20.78 -19.61 34.64
N ALA A 463 20.18 -20.79 34.44
CA ALA A 463 18.73 -20.92 34.42
C ALA A 463 18.11 -20.41 35.74
N GLY A 464 17.10 -19.55 35.63
CA GLY A 464 16.46 -18.87 36.75
C GLY A 464 16.96 -17.44 36.99
N ASP A 465 18.06 -17.04 36.36
CA ASP A 465 18.59 -15.68 36.50
C ASP A 465 17.76 -14.64 35.72
N ILE A 466 17.80 -13.41 36.22
CA ILE A 466 17.22 -12.23 35.57
C ILE A 466 18.35 -11.28 35.20
N VAL A 467 18.51 -11.04 33.90
CA VAL A 467 19.42 -10.03 33.35
C VAL A 467 18.63 -8.73 33.18
N GLN A 468 18.82 -7.80 34.10
CA GLN A 468 18.20 -6.47 34.05
C GLN A 468 19.06 -5.51 33.24
N LEU A 469 18.56 -5.10 32.08
CA LEU A 469 19.14 -4.06 31.26
C LEU A 469 18.75 -2.68 31.81
N GLY A 470 19.69 -1.74 31.68
CA GLY A 470 19.52 -0.34 32.06
C GLY A 470 18.91 0.49 30.93
N ASP A 471 19.00 1.80 31.12
CA ASP A 471 18.63 2.80 30.12
C ASP A 471 19.76 2.90 29.06
N GLY A 472 19.40 2.79 27.78
CA GLY A 472 20.33 2.91 26.66
C GLY A 472 20.20 1.82 25.58
N ASP A 473 21.14 1.87 24.65
CA ASP A 473 21.20 0.99 23.48
C ASP A 473 22.16 -0.19 23.70
N TYR A 474 21.69 -1.37 23.29
CA TYR A 474 22.41 -2.64 23.30
C TYR A 474 22.50 -3.17 21.88
N CYS A 475 23.46 -4.02 21.56
CA CYS A 475 23.58 -4.59 20.22
C CYS A 475 23.80 -6.11 20.23
N GLY A 476 23.22 -6.78 19.23
CA GLY A 476 23.34 -8.22 18.99
C GLY A 476 24.59 -8.62 18.16
N PRO A 477 24.67 -9.90 17.74
CA PRO A 477 23.72 -10.98 18.02
C PRO A 477 23.85 -11.49 19.46
N ALA A 478 22.77 -12.04 20.01
CA ALA A 478 22.82 -12.69 21.32
C ALA A 478 21.79 -13.82 21.44
N THR A 479 22.14 -14.86 22.20
CA THR A 479 21.21 -15.94 22.54
C THR A 479 20.91 -15.87 24.02
N VAL A 480 19.65 -15.65 24.38
CA VAL A 480 19.19 -15.73 25.77
C VAL A 480 19.20 -17.21 26.19
N PRO A 481 20.02 -17.60 27.19
CA PRO A 481 20.16 -19.01 27.55
C PRO A 481 18.86 -19.61 28.10
N PRO A 482 18.74 -20.95 28.11
CA PRO A 482 17.56 -21.63 28.64
C PRO A 482 17.23 -21.22 30.08
N GLY A 483 15.97 -20.88 30.32
CA GLY A 483 15.44 -20.50 31.65
C GLY A 483 15.86 -19.12 32.15
N VAL A 484 16.52 -18.29 31.33
CA VAL A 484 16.94 -16.93 31.68
C VAL A 484 15.88 -15.90 31.28
N ILE A 485 15.71 -14.85 32.10
CA ILE A 485 14.84 -13.71 31.80
C ILE A 485 15.72 -12.50 31.45
N LEU A 486 15.60 -11.97 30.23
CA LEU A 486 16.19 -10.69 29.83
C LEU A 486 15.14 -9.59 29.94
N ARG A 487 15.36 -8.58 30.77
CA ARG A 487 14.37 -7.55 31.08
C ARG A 487 14.91 -6.14 30.89
N GLY A 488 14.17 -5.30 30.17
CA GLY A 488 14.45 -3.85 30.05
C GLY A 488 13.68 -2.99 31.05
N LEU A 489 13.83 -1.67 30.89
CA LEU A 489 13.12 -0.64 31.69
C LEU A 489 11.87 -0.09 31.00
N GLY A 490 11.56 -0.58 29.80
CA GLY A 490 10.45 -0.16 28.94
C GLY A 490 10.90 0.10 27.49
N PRO A 491 9.97 0.02 26.52
CA PRO A 491 10.28 0.21 25.10
C PRO A 491 10.96 1.56 24.77
N GLY A 492 10.55 2.64 25.42
CA GLY A 492 11.15 3.97 25.22
C GLY A 492 12.50 4.20 25.93
N ARG A 493 13.05 3.19 26.62
CA ARG A 493 14.23 3.36 27.49
C ARG A 493 15.33 2.33 27.26
N THR A 494 14.96 1.10 26.88
CA THR A 494 15.91 0.04 26.61
C THR A 494 15.71 -0.46 25.19
N ARG A 495 16.72 -0.29 24.34
CA ARG A 495 16.69 -0.73 22.94
C ARG A 495 17.79 -1.75 22.68
N ILE A 496 17.45 -2.82 21.96
CA ILE A 496 18.43 -3.76 21.39
C ILE A 496 18.42 -3.59 19.88
N ASP A 497 19.58 -3.30 19.31
CA ASP A 497 19.80 -3.26 17.87
C ASP A 497 20.24 -4.61 17.31
N GLY A 498 19.37 -5.19 16.48
CA GLY A 498 19.58 -6.43 15.74
C GLY A 498 19.86 -6.26 14.24
N GLN A 499 20.17 -5.04 13.76
CA GLN A 499 20.49 -4.75 12.36
C GLN A 499 21.67 -5.58 11.81
N GLY A 500 21.67 -5.86 10.50
CA GLY A 500 22.81 -6.50 9.79
C GLY A 500 23.00 -8.00 10.06
N GLY A 501 21.93 -8.74 10.33
CA GLY A 501 21.99 -10.19 10.60
C GLY A 501 22.29 -10.55 12.06
N ARG A 502 22.08 -9.59 12.98
CA ARG A 502 22.40 -9.70 14.41
C ARG A 502 21.17 -10.02 15.26
N GLU A 503 20.47 -11.09 14.92
CA GLU A 503 19.21 -11.46 15.58
C GLU A 503 19.38 -11.80 17.08
N VAL A 504 18.30 -11.64 17.85
CA VAL A 504 18.22 -12.11 19.24
C VAL A 504 17.51 -13.46 19.27
N ARG A 505 18.17 -14.48 19.82
CA ARG A 505 17.64 -15.84 19.90
C ARG A 505 17.16 -16.18 21.31
N LEU A 506 16.03 -16.87 21.42
CA LEU A 506 15.50 -17.34 22.72
C LEU A 506 15.70 -18.86 22.86
N GLY A 507 16.38 -19.26 23.94
CA GLY A 507 16.49 -20.65 24.36
C GLY A 507 15.25 -21.16 25.10
N ARG A 508 15.24 -22.46 25.42
CA ARG A 508 14.09 -23.13 26.08
C ARG A 508 13.72 -22.46 27.41
N ASN A 509 12.44 -22.21 27.66
CA ASN A 509 11.92 -21.52 28.86
C ASN A 509 12.52 -20.11 29.10
N SER A 510 13.20 -19.51 28.12
CA SER A 510 13.74 -18.16 28.26
C SER A 510 12.67 -17.09 28.02
N ARG A 511 12.90 -15.88 28.52
CA ARG A 511 11.96 -14.76 28.37
C ARG A 511 12.65 -13.46 28.00
N ILE A 512 11.97 -12.65 27.19
CA ILE A 512 12.31 -11.25 26.97
C ILE A 512 11.14 -10.38 27.41
N GLU A 513 11.44 -9.34 28.19
CA GLU A 513 10.43 -8.49 28.81
C GLU A 513 10.76 -6.98 28.70
N HIS A 514 9.77 -6.16 28.37
CA HIS A 514 9.79 -4.70 28.55
C HIS A 514 10.94 -3.94 27.87
N LEU A 515 11.14 -4.13 26.56
CA LEU A 515 12.16 -3.41 25.78
C LEU A 515 11.77 -3.28 24.30
N THR A 516 12.52 -2.48 23.56
CA THR A 516 12.42 -2.40 22.10
C THR A 516 13.51 -3.22 21.43
N ILE A 517 13.16 -3.95 20.38
CA ILE A 517 14.12 -4.64 19.52
C ILE A 517 13.98 -4.11 18.10
N THR A 518 15.05 -3.52 17.57
CA THR A 518 15.12 -3.10 16.17
C THR A 518 15.73 -4.22 15.33
N GLY A 519 15.15 -4.51 14.16
CA GLY A 519 15.66 -5.50 13.20
C GLY A 519 16.11 -4.82 11.91
N ALA A 520 16.57 -5.59 10.92
CA ALA A 520 16.98 -5.09 9.60
C ALA A 520 16.00 -4.03 9.05
N ALA A 521 16.53 -2.94 8.47
CA ALA A 521 15.74 -1.87 7.86
C ALA A 521 14.68 -2.42 6.88
N ARG A 522 13.51 -1.77 6.86
CA ARG A 522 12.34 -2.15 6.04
C ARG A 522 12.76 -2.29 4.57
N GLY A 523 12.82 -3.54 4.09
CA GLY A 523 12.89 -3.81 2.66
C GLY A 523 11.50 -3.68 2.04
N THR A 524 11.39 -3.02 0.90
CA THR A 524 10.16 -3.07 0.10
C THR A 524 10.06 -4.49 -0.49
N THR A 525 8.98 -5.20 -0.14
CA THR A 525 8.45 -6.42 -0.79
C THR A 525 9.08 -7.79 -0.49
N ASN A 526 10.17 -7.92 0.28
CA ASN A 526 10.69 -9.22 0.73
C ASN A 526 11.07 -9.17 2.22
N GLY A 527 10.76 -10.25 2.95
CA GLY A 527 10.81 -10.33 4.42
C GLY A 527 12.05 -9.67 5.04
N ASN A 528 11.81 -8.79 6.01
CA ASN A 528 12.88 -8.29 6.87
C ASN A 528 13.54 -9.50 7.55
N GLY A 529 14.87 -9.49 7.64
CA GLY A 529 15.57 -10.47 8.48
C GLY A 529 14.98 -10.48 9.90
N PRO A 530 14.90 -11.64 10.56
CA PRO A 530 14.28 -11.75 11.87
C PRO A 530 14.97 -10.83 12.87
N ALA A 531 14.19 -10.03 13.60
CA ALA A 531 14.68 -9.34 14.78
C ALA A 531 14.85 -10.32 15.95
N ILE A 532 13.92 -11.28 16.03
CA ILE A 532 13.86 -12.29 17.07
C ILE A 532 13.63 -13.66 16.44
N VAL A 533 14.40 -14.65 16.89
CA VAL A 533 14.16 -16.06 16.59
C VAL A 533 13.92 -16.84 17.88
N ILE A 534 12.79 -17.52 17.96
CA ILE A 534 12.43 -18.40 19.07
C ILE A 534 12.74 -19.85 18.67
N ASP A 535 13.91 -20.35 19.08
CA ASP A 535 14.36 -21.73 18.83
C ASP A 535 14.12 -22.66 20.04
N GLY A 536 13.73 -22.11 21.18
CA GLY A 536 13.52 -22.85 22.42
C GLY A 536 12.06 -23.03 22.80
N GLN A 537 11.68 -24.25 23.16
CA GLN A 537 10.32 -24.55 23.64
C GLN A 537 9.94 -23.70 24.87
N PHE A 538 8.67 -23.32 24.98
CA PHE A 538 8.11 -22.53 26.10
C PHE A 538 8.74 -21.13 26.27
N ALA A 539 9.43 -20.62 25.26
CA ALA A 539 9.97 -19.27 25.31
C ALA A 539 8.84 -18.21 25.30
N THR A 540 9.10 -17.06 25.92
CA THR A 540 8.07 -16.01 26.06
C THR A 540 8.59 -14.63 25.67
N LEU A 541 7.79 -13.87 24.93
CA LEU A 541 8.00 -12.45 24.67
C LEU A 541 6.87 -11.62 25.31
N LEU A 542 7.18 -10.70 26.22
CA LEU A 542 6.18 -9.94 26.99
C LEU A 542 6.45 -8.44 26.98
N GLY A 543 5.45 -7.64 26.59
CA GLY A 543 5.47 -6.18 26.69
C GLY A 543 6.63 -5.53 25.95
N CYS A 544 7.04 -6.12 24.83
CA CYS A 544 8.12 -5.62 23.98
C CYS A 544 7.55 -4.96 22.71
N ASP A 545 8.28 -4.00 22.16
CA ASP A 545 8.02 -3.44 20.83
C ASP A 545 9.09 -3.94 19.86
N VAL A 546 8.68 -4.70 18.85
CA VAL A 546 9.59 -5.33 17.89
C VAL A 546 9.39 -4.69 16.51
N ALA A 547 10.40 -3.97 16.03
CA ALA A 547 10.32 -3.34 14.71
C ALA A 547 10.47 -4.36 13.57
N GLY A 548 11.22 -5.44 13.77
CA GLY A 548 11.39 -6.52 12.78
C GLY A 548 10.40 -7.68 12.95
N GLN A 549 10.61 -8.73 12.16
CA GLN A 549 9.79 -9.95 12.23
C GLN A 549 10.19 -10.83 13.43
N VAL A 550 9.21 -11.47 14.05
CA VAL A 550 9.43 -12.53 15.04
C VAL A 550 9.23 -13.89 14.35
N VAL A 551 10.27 -14.73 14.34
CA VAL A 551 10.22 -16.07 13.76
C VAL A 551 10.21 -17.11 14.89
N VAL A 552 9.30 -18.07 14.84
CA VAL A 552 9.10 -19.11 15.84
C VAL A 552 9.34 -20.47 15.22
N ARG A 553 10.30 -21.22 15.77
CA ARG A 553 10.76 -22.54 15.32
C ARG A 553 10.69 -23.61 16.39
N ALA A 554 10.09 -23.30 17.54
CA ALA A 554 9.93 -24.22 18.65
C ALA A 554 8.54 -24.11 19.29
N ASP A 555 8.12 -25.21 19.90
CA ASP A 555 6.77 -25.41 20.40
C ASP A 555 6.47 -24.60 21.68
N ASP A 556 5.18 -24.38 21.91
CA ASP A 556 4.62 -23.76 23.10
C ASP A 556 5.14 -22.33 23.37
N ALA A 557 5.53 -21.60 22.32
CA ALA A 557 5.91 -20.21 22.44
C ALA A 557 4.69 -19.33 22.79
N LEU A 558 4.91 -18.34 23.67
CA LEU A 558 3.90 -17.34 24.03
C LEU A 558 4.40 -15.94 23.70
N ILE A 559 3.64 -15.20 22.90
CA ILE A 559 3.95 -13.82 22.53
C ILE A 559 2.81 -12.91 22.99
N ARG A 560 3.20 -11.82 23.68
CA ARG A 560 2.37 -10.68 24.06
C ARG A 560 3.14 -9.40 23.82
N ALA A 561 3.22 -8.96 22.57
CA ALA A 561 4.10 -7.89 22.13
C ALA A 561 3.48 -7.07 20.99
N SER A 562 4.04 -5.90 20.75
CA SER A 562 3.76 -5.10 19.55
C SER A 562 4.77 -5.46 18.46
N THR A 563 4.33 -5.70 17.23
CA THR A 563 5.24 -5.97 16.10
C THR A 563 4.87 -5.17 14.85
N LEU A 564 5.89 -4.69 14.11
CA LEU A 564 5.70 -3.92 12.87
C LEU A 564 5.84 -4.74 11.59
N THR A 565 6.42 -5.94 11.66
CA THR A 565 6.60 -6.83 10.49
C THR A 565 5.87 -8.18 10.66
N GLY A 566 5.17 -8.37 11.78
CA GLY A 566 4.41 -9.59 12.04
C GLY A 566 5.17 -10.74 12.72
N VAL A 567 4.51 -11.89 12.78
CA VAL A 567 4.99 -13.14 13.40
C VAL A 567 4.87 -14.29 12.41
N ARG A 568 5.94 -15.08 12.26
CA ARG A 568 5.95 -16.31 11.45
C ARG A 568 6.24 -17.52 12.33
N ALA A 569 5.40 -18.54 12.26
CA ALA A 569 5.61 -19.85 12.86
C ALA A 569 5.93 -20.87 11.76
N GLU A 570 7.06 -21.55 11.89
CA GLU A 570 7.58 -22.51 10.90
C GLU A 570 7.51 -23.93 11.47
N HIS A 571 6.45 -24.67 11.12
CA HIS A 571 6.24 -26.08 11.49
C HIS A 571 6.36 -26.39 12.98
N VAL A 572 5.81 -25.51 13.82
CA VAL A 572 5.79 -25.69 15.29
C VAL A 572 4.47 -26.30 15.72
N ASP A 573 4.45 -27.09 16.79
CA ASP A 573 3.20 -27.67 17.27
C ASP A 573 2.28 -26.54 17.74
N ARG A 574 2.65 -25.77 18.77
CA ARG A 574 1.79 -24.71 19.34
C ARG A 574 2.46 -23.34 19.40
N LEU A 575 1.74 -22.31 18.95
CA LEU A 575 2.07 -20.89 19.18
C LEU A 575 0.85 -20.21 19.79
N THR A 576 1.04 -19.46 20.88
CA THR A 576 0.01 -18.59 21.45
C THR A 576 0.38 -17.12 21.25
N LEU A 577 -0.44 -16.40 20.49
CA LEU A 577 -0.46 -14.95 20.42
C LEU A 577 -1.63 -14.44 21.25
N SER A 578 -1.36 -13.56 22.22
CA SER A 578 -2.39 -13.05 23.11
C SER A 578 -2.18 -11.58 23.41
N ARG A 579 -3.18 -10.74 23.12
CA ARG A 579 -3.10 -9.28 23.37
C ARG A 579 -1.90 -8.63 22.66
N CYS A 580 -1.64 -9.05 21.44
CA CYS A 580 -0.61 -8.46 20.58
C CYS A 580 -1.20 -7.33 19.73
N GLN A 581 -0.35 -6.36 19.38
CA GLN A 581 -0.67 -5.30 18.42
C GLN A 581 0.25 -5.41 17.21
N LEU A 582 -0.32 -5.69 16.05
CA LEU A 582 0.42 -5.88 14.81
C LEU A 582 -0.02 -4.82 13.80
N ARG A 583 0.95 -4.11 13.22
CA ARG A 583 0.70 -3.10 12.20
C ARG A 583 1.57 -3.37 11.00
N GLY A 584 0.95 -3.68 9.87
CA GLY A 584 1.63 -3.99 8.62
C GLY A 584 1.86 -2.82 7.68
N ASN A 585 2.25 -3.14 6.46
CA ASN A 585 2.51 -2.22 5.36
C ASN A 585 1.55 -2.41 4.16
N ARG A 586 0.44 -3.12 4.36
CA ARG A 586 -0.63 -3.48 3.41
C ARG A 586 -0.27 -4.56 2.38
N TRP A 587 0.97 -5.04 2.41
CA TRP A 587 1.50 -6.05 1.49
C TRP A 587 2.05 -7.28 2.23
N ASP A 588 2.21 -7.19 3.54
CA ASP A 588 2.72 -8.21 4.41
C ASP A 588 1.62 -9.08 5.04
N VAL A 589 2.06 -10.17 5.68
CA VAL A 589 1.21 -11.05 6.49
C VAL A 589 1.47 -10.77 7.96
N GLY A 590 0.42 -10.43 8.71
CA GLY A 590 0.56 -10.11 10.14
C GLY A 590 0.96 -11.33 10.97
N VAL A 591 0.19 -12.42 10.85
CA VAL A 591 0.50 -13.71 11.48
C VAL A 591 0.51 -14.79 10.41
N HIS A 592 1.65 -15.45 10.24
CA HIS A 592 1.81 -16.54 9.29
C HIS A 592 2.09 -17.84 10.05
N LEU A 593 1.16 -18.78 10.00
CA LEU A 593 1.26 -20.11 10.59
C LEU A 593 1.42 -21.14 9.46
N ASP A 594 2.56 -21.82 9.41
CA ASP A 594 2.87 -22.81 8.38
C ASP A 594 3.07 -24.20 9.01
N GLY A 595 2.07 -25.07 8.88
CA GLY A 595 1.99 -26.36 9.58
C GLY A 595 1.74 -26.20 11.09
N GLY A 596 1.61 -27.32 11.81
CA GLY A 596 1.44 -27.31 13.27
C GLY A 596 0.02 -27.66 13.77
N THR A 597 -0.15 -27.64 15.09
CA THR A 597 -1.37 -28.08 15.79
C THR A 597 -1.79 -27.16 16.95
N ASP A 598 -3.05 -26.71 16.96
CA ASP A 598 -3.63 -25.98 18.10
C ASP A 598 -2.97 -24.61 18.37
N HIS A 599 -2.55 -23.90 17.31
CA HIS A 599 -2.19 -22.49 17.40
C HIS A 599 -3.36 -21.65 17.91
N GLU A 600 -3.06 -20.60 18.67
CA GLU A 600 -4.06 -19.72 19.25
C GLU A 600 -3.69 -18.26 18.98
N VAL A 601 -4.58 -17.54 18.30
CA VAL A 601 -4.54 -16.07 18.15
C VAL A 601 -5.74 -15.50 18.89
N ASP A 602 -5.48 -14.90 20.05
CA ASP A 602 -6.52 -14.45 20.97
C ASP A 602 -6.37 -12.96 21.31
N SER A 603 -7.48 -12.22 21.21
CA SER A 603 -7.59 -10.85 21.72
C SER A 603 -6.52 -9.91 21.15
N CYS A 604 -6.14 -10.09 19.89
CA CYS A 604 -5.13 -9.29 19.22
C CYS A 604 -5.75 -8.11 18.44
N GLU A 605 -4.90 -7.17 18.00
CA GLU A 605 -5.26 -6.10 17.09
C GLU A 605 -4.31 -6.15 15.88
N LEU A 606 -4.85 -6.42 14.69
CA LEU A 606 -4.08 -6.50 13.45
C LEU A 606 -4.61 -5.48 12.46
N ARG A 607 -3.73 -4.60 11.97
CA ARG A 607 -4.10 -3.52 11.04
C ARG A 607 -3.11 -3.39 9.91
N ASN A 608 -3.58 -2.88 8.77
CA ASN A 608 -2.74 -2.54 7.62
C ASN A 608 -1.91 -3.72 7.10
N HIS A 609 -2.43 -4.94 7.09
CA HIS A 609 -1.76 -6.08 6.44
C HIS A 609 -2.41 -6.41 5.09
N LEU A 610 -1.72 -7.12 4.20
CA LEU A 610 -2.37 -7.75 3.04
C LEU A 610 -3.32 -8.85 3.52
N CYS A 611 -2.77 -9.70 4.38
CA CYS A 611 -3.46 -10.76 5.09
C CYS A 611 -3.16 -10.59 6.58
N ALA A 612 -4.17 -10.40 7.41
CA ALA A 612 -3.93 -10.27 8.85
C ALA A 612 -3.46 -11.60 9.44
N ILE A 613 -4.16 -12.70 9.17
CA ILE A 613 -3.80 -14.03 9.66
C ILE A 613 -3.88 -15.04 8.51
N ARG A 614 -2.75 -15.67 8.20
CA ARG A 614 -2.65 -16.80 7.27
C ARG A 614 -2.29 -18.06 8.05
N ALA A 615 -3.13 -19.08 7.94
CA ALA A 615 -2.83 -20.41 8.43
C ALA A 615 -2.81 -21.38 7.25
N THR A 616 -1.66 -22.01 6.99
CA THR A 616 -1.46 -22.94 5.89
C THR A 616 -1.12 -24.31 6.45
N ALA A 617 -1.84 -25.35 6.02
CA ALA A 617 -1.62 -26.74 6.41
C ALA A 617 -1.61 -26.99 7.95
N THR A 618 -2.32 -26.17 8.72
CA THR A 618 -2.43 -26.29 10.18
C THR A 618 -3.61 -27.14 10.60
N THR A 619 -3.54 -27.76 11.78
CA THR A 619 -4.68 -28.45 12.40
C THR A 619 -5.11 -27.74 13.69
N GLY A 620 -6.40 -27.53 13.91
CA GLY A 620 -6.92 -27.05 15.20
C GLY A 620 -6.62 -25.57 15.52
N THR A 621 -6.21 -24.77 14.54
CA THR A 621 -5.93 -23.33 14.74
C THR A 621 -7.18 -22.59 15.22
N VAL A 622 -7.04 -21.83 16.30
CA VAL A 622 -8.11 -21.01 16.88
C VAL A 622 -7.78 -19.53 16.71
N VAL A 623 -8.71 -18.77 16.14
CA VAL A 623 -8.63 -17.30 16.04
C VAL A 623 -9.85 -16.69 16.70
N ARG A 624 -9.67 -15.93 17.78
CA ARG A 624 -10.78 -15.41 18.56
C ARG A 624 -10.58 -14.05 19.19
N GLY A 625 -11.69 -13.35 19.42
CA GLY A 625 -11.70 -12.06 20.13
C GLY A 625 -10.83 -10.98 19.50
N THR A 626 -10.43 -11.14 18.24
CA THR A 626 -9.40 -10.34 17.59
C THR A 626 -10.04 -9.26 16.71
N ASN A 627 -9.46 -8.06 16.76
CA ASN A 627 -9.83 -6.94 15.89
C ASN A 627 -8.93 -6.96 14.65
N ILE A 628 -9.54 -7.04 13.47
CA ILE A 628 -8.85 -7.29 12.21
C ILE A 628 -9.22 -6.23 11.17
N GLU A 629 -8.20 -5.62 10.58
CA GLU A 629 -8.28 -4.75 9.42
C GLU A 629 -7.16 -5.13 8.45
N ALA A 630 -7.52 -5.68 7.29
CA ALA A 630 -6.57 -6.12 6.27
C ALA A 630 -7.05 -5.72 4.88
N ARG A 631 -6.14 -5.72 3.91
CA ARG A 631 -6.45 -5.35 2.53
C ARG A 631 -7.26 -6.44 1.83
N TRP A 632 -6.79 -7.68 1.86
CA TRP A 632 -7.39 -8.80 1.12
C TRP A 632 -8.03 -9.80 2.06
N TRP A 633 -7.31 -10.28 3.06
CA TRP A 633 -7.79 -11.37 3.92
C TRP A 633 -7.70 -11.02 5.39
N GLY A 634 -8.81 -11.18 6.11
CA GLY A 634 -8.82 -11.10 7.56
C GLY A 634 -8.18 -12.36 8.13
N VAL A 635 -8.83 -13.50 7.89
CA VAL A 635 -8.30 -14.83 8.20
C VAL A 635 -8.35 -15.68 6.93
N HIS A 636 -7.18 -16.09 6.43
CA HIS A 636 -7.05 -17.02 5.31
C HIS A 636 -6.58 -18.39 5.81
N LEU A 637 -7.44 -19.38 5.63
CA LEU A 637 -7.25 -20.77 6.02
C LEU A 637 -6.98 -21.59 4.76
N GLU A 638 -5.72 -21.93 4.50
CA GLU A 638 -5.31 -22.70 3.33
C GLU A 638 -5.01 -24.15 3.74
N ARG A 639 -5.78 -25.11 3.23
CA ARG A 639 -5.63 -26.55 3.52
C ARG A 639 -5.57 -26.86 5.02
N THR A 640 -6.34 -26.15 5.83
CA THR A 640 -6.37 -26.34 7.29
C THR A 640 -7.43 -27.36 7.70
N GLU A 641 -7.18 -28.07 8.81
CA GLU A 641 -8.15 -28.99 9.39
C GLU A 641 -8.64 -28.49 10.75
N ARG A 642 -9.96 -28.57 11.01
CA ARG A 642 -10.56 -28.27 12.32
C ARG A 642 -10.23 -26.88 12.86
N ALA A 643 -10.03 -25.89 11.99
CA ALA A 643 -9.83 -24.50 12.41
C ALA A 643 -11.11 -23.92 13.03
N HIS A 644 -10.98 -23.04 14.03
CA HIS A 644 -12.10 -22.36 14.67
C HIS A 644 -11.86 -20.85 14.67
N VAL A 645 -12.62 -20.11 13.86
CA VAL A 645 -12.55 -18.65 13.76
C VAL A 645 -13.82 -18.07 14.37
N HIS A 646 -13.72 -17.46 15.55
CA HIS A 646 -14.92 -17.03 16.25
C HIS A 646 -14.82 -15.77 17.11
N GLY A 647 -15.92 -15.01 17.18
CA GLY A 647 -16.00 -13.82 18.03
C GLY A 647 -15.04 -12.70 17.64
N ASN A 648 -14.61 -12.66 16.37
CA ASN A 648 -13.71 -11.61 15.87
C ASN A 648 -14.50 -10.42 15.33
N ARG A 649 -13.88 -9.25 15.32
CA ARG A 649 -14.37 -8.05 14.62
C ARG A 649 -13.47 -7.79 13.42
N VAL A 650 -14.04 -7.86 12.21
CA VAL A 650 -13.31 -7.66 10.96
C VAL A 650 -13.89 -6.45 10.23
N GLU A 651 -13.05 -5.47 9.89
CA GLU A 651 -13.50 -4.22 9.27
C GLU A 651 -12.70 -3.91 8.00
N ALA A 652 -13.33 -3.27 7.01
CA ALA A 652 -12.71 -2.72 5.81
C ALA A 652 -11.85 -3.72 4.98
N THR A 653 -12.16 -5.02 5.12
CA THR A 653 -11.37 -6.14 4.61
C THR A 653 -12.11 -6.86 3.49
N MET A 654 -11.45 -7.10 2.35
CA MET A 654 -12.08 -7.71 1.18
C MET A 654 -12.76 -9.05 1.53
N ARG A 655 -12.01 -10.04 2.02
CA ARG A 655 -12.52 -11.34 2.50
C ARG A 655 -12.28 -11.42 3.99
N ALA A 656 -13.33 -11.38 4.80
CA ALA A 656 -13.13 -11.42 6.24
C ALA A 656 -12.63 -12.79 6.72
N VAL A 657 -13.25 -13.87 6.24
CA VAL A 657 -12.77 -15.23 6.44
C VAL A 657 -12.77 -15.98 5.10
N ASP A 658 -11.66 -16.60 4.77
CA ASP A 658 -11.48 -17.35 3.54
C ASP A 658 -10.98 -18.76 3.86
N VAL A 659 -11.76 -19.76 3.46
CA VAL A 659 -11.45 -21.19 3.64
C VAL A 659 -11.13 -21.76 2.26
N ASP A 660 -9.84 -21.90 1.97
CA ASP A 660 -9.31 -22.44 0.73
C ASP A 660 -8.87 -23.89 0.95
N GLY A 661 -9.73 -24.84 0.57
CA GLY A 661 -9.53 -26.26 0.83
C GLY A 661 -9.65 -26.63 2.32
N GLY A 662 -9.10 -27.79 2.68
CA GLY A 662 -9.11 -28.27 4.07
C GLY A 662 -10.44 -28.89 4.52
N THR A 663 -10.56 -29.16 5.83
CA THR A 663 -11.73 -29.88 6.38
C THR A 663 -12.20 -29.33 7.72
N SER A 664 -13.51 -29.36 7.94
CA SER A 664 -14.13 -29.14 9.25
C SER A 664 -13.81 -27.80 9.91
N ALA A 665 -13.64 -26.73 9.12
CA ALA A 665 -13.53 -25.38 9.68
C ALA A 665 -14.86 -24.94 10.30
N LEU A 666 -14.80 -24.35 11.49
CA LEU A 666 -15.93 -23.76 12.20
C LEU A 666 -15.77 -22.25 12.25
N ILE A 667 -16.68 -21.52 11.62
CA ILE A 667 -16.65 -20.07 11.53
C ILE A 667 -17.91 -19.52 12.20
N ASP A 668 -17.80 -18.96 13.40
CA ASP A 668 -18.99 -18.53 14.16
C ASP A 668 -18.87 -17.23 14.96
N GLY A 669 -19.98 -16.52 15.12
CA GLY A 669 -20.04 -15.34 16.00
C GLY A 669 -19.13 -14.16 15.59
N ASN A 670 -18.63 -14.13 14.35
CA ASN A 670 -17.79 -13.03 13.87
C ASN A 670 -18.67 -11.86 13.44
N ALA A 671 -18.23 -10.63 13.72
CA ALA A 671 -18.83 -9.39 13.26
C ALA A 671 -17.96 -8.80 12.13
N VAL A 672 -18.50 -8.73 10.92
CA VAL A 672 -17.82 -8.19 9.74
C VAL A 672 -18.52 -6.93 9.27
N THR A 673 -17.76 -5.87 9.02
CA THR A 673 -18.25 -4.58 8.51
C THR A 673 -17.41 -4.07 7.36
N ASP A 674 -18.04 -3.48 6.33
CA ASP A 674 -17.37 -2.79 5.21
C ASP A 674 -16.41 -3.67 4.41
N GLY A 675 -16.75 -4.95 4.25
CA GLY A 675 -16.00 -5.91 3.43
C GLY A 675 -16.69 -6.23 2.11
N ASP A 676 -15.98 -6.90 1.20
CA ASP A 676 -16.62 -7.46 -0.01
C ASP A 676 -17.41 -8.73 0.35
N SER A 677 -16.76 -9.64 1.08
CA SER A 677 -17.27 -10.95 1.46
C SER A 677 -17.10 -11.24 2.95
N GLY A 678 -18.17 -11.69 3.61
CA GLY A 678 -18.14 -12.10 5.02
C GLY A 678 -17.39 -13.42 5.23
N CYS A 679 -17.73 -14.46 4.46
CA CYS A 679 -17.03 -15.74 4.46
C CYS A 679 -17.02 -16.36 3.06
N ILE A 680 -15.88 -16.91 2.66
CA ILE A 680 -15.74 -17.71 1.43
C ILE A 680 -15.28 -19.11 1.81
N VAL A 681 -15.89 -20.12 1.20
CA VAL A 681 -15.54 -21.53 1.33
C VAL A 681 -15.33 -22.08 -0.07
N GLU A 682 -14.07 -22.33 -0.44
CA GLU A 682 -13.68 -22.66 -1.81
C GLU A 682 -12.73 -23.88 -1.95
N ARG A 683 -12.51 -24.31 -3.20
CA ARG A 683 -11.41 -25.21 -3.63
C ARG A 683 -11.34 -26.55 -2.90
N GLY A 684 -12.46 -27.25 -2.81
CA GLY A 684 -12.52 -28.59 -2.24
C GLY A 684 -12.63 -28.61 -0.71
N ALA A 685 -12.80 -27.46 -0.06
CA ALA A 685 -13.11 -27.40 1.37
C ALA A 685 -14.33 -28.28 1.69
N SER A 686 -14.29 -29.01 2.80
CA SER A 686 -15.36 -29.95 3.14
C SER A 686 -15.73 -30.01 4.61
N GLY A 687 -17.00 -30.34 4.89
CA GLY A 687 -17.51 -30.49 6.26
C GLY A 687 -17.43 -29.22 7.11
N CYS A 688 -17.37 -28.04 6.48
CA CYS A 688 -17.25 -26.76 7.16
C CYS A 688 -18.60 -26.31 7.72
N ARG A 689 -18.58 -25.54 8.81
CA ARG A 689 -19.78 -24.94 9.40
C ARG A 689 -19.61 -23.44 9.57
N VAL A 690 -20.56 -22.67 9.05
CA VAL A 690 -20.58 -21.20 9.15
C VAL A 690 -21.87 -20.80 9.86
N ALA A 691 -21.76 -20.35 11.13
CA ALA A 691 -22.95 -20.16 11.97
C ALA A 691 -22.94 -18.89 12.82
N GLY A 692 -24.08 -18.20 12.95
CA GLY A 692 -24.21 -17.12 13.93
C GLY A 692 -23.34 -15.88 13.66
N ASN A 693 -22.84 -15.70 12.42
CA ASN A 693 -22.03 -14.54 12.06
C ASN A 693 -22.92 -13.33 11.75
N HIS A 694 -22.39 -12.13 11.95
CA HIS A 694 -23.06 -10.88 11.60
C HIS A 694 -22.23 -10.16 10.53
N TRP A 695 -22.78 -10.00 9.34
CA TRP A 695 -22.15 -9.33 8.23
C TRP A 695 -22.96 -8.09 7.88
N GLU A 696 -22.48 -6.94 8.33
CA GLU A 696 -23.08 -5.65 8.03
C GLU A 696 -22.30 -4.98 6.92
N ARG A 697 -22.98 -4.35 5.96
CA ARG A 697 -22.27 -3.66 4.87
C ARG A 697 -21.22 -4.61 4.25
N CYS A 698 -21.65 -5.84 3.98
CA CYS A 698 -20.95 -6.78 3.09
C CYS A 698 -21.78 -7.02 1.82
N ARG A 699 -21.13 -7.22 0.67
CA ARG A 699 -21.86 -7.48 -0.59
C ARG A 699 -22.28 -8.93 -0.63
N ILE A 700 -21.35 -9.81 -0.30
CA ILE A 700 -21.55 -11.23 -0.21
C ILE A 700 -21.44 -11.61 1.26
N GLY A 701 -22.49 -12.22 1.81
CA GLY A 701 -22.41 -12.78 3.14
C GLY A 701 -21.52 -14.03 3.14
N LEU A 702 -22.00 -15.08 2.46
CA LEU A 702 -21.32 -16.35 2.30
C LEU A 702 -21.22 -16.71 0.81
N LEU A 703 -20.02 -17.08 0.34
CA LEU A 703 -19.80 -17.67 -0.98
C LEU A 703 -19.27 -19.09 -0.83
N ALA A 704 -19.91 -20.03 -1.52
CA ALA A 704 -19.52 -21.43 -1.54
C ALA A 704 -19.17 -21.85 -2.97
N TRP A 705 -17.98 -22.38 -3.19
CA TRP A 705 -17.53 -22.79 -4.53
C TRP A 705 -16.71 -24.07 -4.49
N ASP A 706 -17.17 -25.10 -5.20
CA ASP A 706 -16.50 -26.41 -5.18
C ASP A 706 -16.28 -26.94 -3.75
N THR A 707 -17.32 -26.89 -2.91
CA THR A 707 -17.31 -27.32 -1.51
C THR A 707 -18.32 -28.43 -1.28
N THR A 708 -18.05 -29.33 -0.32
CA THR A 708 -18.94 -30.45 0.01
C THR A 708 -19.27 -30.50 1.50
N GLY A 709 -20.54 -30.69 1.85
CA GLY A 709 -20.95 -30.79 3.26
C GLY A 709 -20.80 -29.49 4.05
N LEU A 710 -20.99 -28.33 3.41
CA LEU A 710 -21.07 -27.04 4.08
C LEU A 710 -22.40 -26.92 4.83
N GLU A 711 -22.35 -26.64 6.13
CA GLU A 711 -23.51 -26.28 6.95
C GLU A 711 -23.51 -24.78 7.23
N ALA A 712 -24.58 -24.07 6.86
CA ALA A 712 -24.75 -22.65 7.15
C ALA A 712 -26.05 -22.42 7.93
N GLN A 713 -25.99 -21.71 9.06
CA GLN A 713 -27.17 -21.45 9.90
C GLN A 713 -27.04 -20.14 10.69
N ASP A 714 -28.16 -19.47 10.95
CA ASP A 714 -28.23 -18.30 11.85
C ASP A 714 -27.27 -17.14 11.51
N ASN A 715 -26.79 -17.03 10.27
CA ASN A 715 -25.96 -15.90 9.84
C ASN A 715 -26.86 -14.72 9.47
N HIS A 716 -26.49 -13.53 9.92
CA HIS A 716 -27.22 -12.29 9.68
C HIS A 716 -26.48 -11.43 8.66
N VAL A 717 -27.15 -11.05 7.57
CA VAL A 717 -26.57 -10.23 6.50
C VAL A 717 -27.38 -8.96 6.33
N LEU A 718 -26.75 -7.81 6.55
CA LEU A 718 -27.28 -6.51 6.17
C LEU A 718 -26.62 -6.09 4.86
N SER A 719 -27.36 -6.27 3.76
CA SER A 719 -26.86 -6.09 2.41
C SER A 719 -26.37 -4.67 2.16
N LEU A 720 -25.22 -4.60 1.50
CA LEU A 720 -24.57 -3.38 1.05
C LEU A 720 -25.39 -2.54 0.05
N HIS A 721 -26.34 -3.14 -0.67
CA HIS A 721 -27.09 -2.49 -1.76
C HIS A 721 -28.54 -2.15 -1.40
N GLU A 722 -29.04 -2.66 -0.27
CA GLU A 722 -30.42 -2.47 0.16
C GLU A 722 -30.45 -2.32 1.69
N PRO A 723 -30.08 -1.13 2.23
CA PRO A 723 -30.02 -0.91 3.68
C PRO A 723 -31.38 -1.09 4.38
N ASP A 724 -32.48 -1.10 3.60
CA ASP A 724 -33.86 -1.21 4.07
C ASP A 724 -34.54 -2.57 3.78
N GLN A 725 -33.85 -3.55 3.17
CA GLN A 725 -34.42 -4.90 2.97
C GLN A 725 -33.84 -5.92 3.95
N GLU A 726 -34.74 -6.51 4.73
CA GLU A 726 -34.46 -7.67 5.58
C GLU A 726 -33.99 -8.86 4.72
N LEU A 727 -32.77 -9.31 4.98
CA LEU A 727 -32.42 -10.72 5.04
C LEU A 727 -32.64 -11.53 3.74
N VAL A 728 -31.62 -11.59 2.87
CA VAL A 728 -31.58 -12.61 1.81
C VAL A 728 -31.06 -13.92 2.42
N ILE A 729 -31.96 -14.77 2.88
CA ILE A 729 -31.66 -16.19 3.16
C ILE A 729 -31.83 -16.97 1.86
N GLY A 730 -30.72 -17.43 1.29
CA GLY A 730 -30.70 -18.46 0.27
C GLY A 730 -30.23 -19.80 0.87
N PRO A 731 -30.74 -20.94 0.37
CA PRO A 731 -30.30 -22.27 0.79
C PRO A 731 -28.82 -22.55 0.50
#